data_AF-A0A9E5KXD0-F1
#
_entry.id   AF-A0A9E5KXD0-F1
#
_cell.length_a   1.000
_cell.length_b   1.000
_cell.length_c   1.000
_cell.angle_alpha   90.00
_cell.angle_beta   90.00
_cell.angle_gamma   90.00
#
_symmetry.space_group_name_H-M   'P 1'
#
loop_
_entity.id
_entity.type
_entity.pdbx_description
1 polymer ?
#
loop_
_entity_poly.entity_id
_entity_poly.type
_entity_poly.pdbx_seq_one_letter_code
_entity_poly.pdbx_strand_id
1 'polypeptide(L)'
;MGEAYEQPEKQSSGNRQDGSNLRLEYYDRSNEDKSLPFFGRDDTIREILGTTPHLKASKSEIRFYFETHPDEDERTEYIKSIFNNDYTEVLIGEDHERRVGYKTMQNVLHLWEGSFLSRTAQSFYDWGVIAQHFEAMRLLGELQDTMKPLPSINGQMTLIDTLAEEKTSAFSFSQEIIDAVLTRGSGVSEGKMRIYEQFSKSLSAKENADFLKEEYGWGGSYPVITGAGIDENHDGKGITISKGIGSDKPHINLSWIQVQNRIGELISLDRYLNPKEKEQYPTWLEAQEQHRADMAERNANREILRNAPPEREPEKPTRYEYHLGDTVYIGADEYEILNLGDDTVTLFDTQYPLFNKEFSRNEFEQKVQENPMNDHLRAEVSAASVEPVRTPWQEYSAIKERNPECVVLYQMGDFFEVMGDDVSAVADDLDLVTTQRAVDGNERVDIVGIPSNRLDETTEELRSLGYDVLVAPLEVGRRNEYIFPSTVNDETLEAEKQEESRNVAVGDVIRFEGKEWRVKSYDGFMLSADNLDANDNQASLSWIGSIDKHDFEVVKQEPEQTVETNIGNMPVEDYREIQAVQNGFDSYEDMYNQGVRLGDEYDKEPAMHRARRLINEFCVSEYEHEAEFENLEAVSIAYTTYLDEEVPVEVYADLVGFSINRYVGGELFDSQKYGSLEELCDKELEGLSFDELVAIDEDELAEKRSNPEPVKPAWENKPKRKTQSFDIHPDIPMADRHTFDLANNEVETVGKKERFRRNIMAIQLLKKCQDENRFATPDEQLILSKYVGWGGIPEAFDENNSSWATEYLELSTVLSPDEYNRARESTLTAFYTPPEVVSGIYKAMEQMGFR
;
A
#
# COMPACT_ATOMS: atom_id res chain seq x y z
N MET A 1 65.56 -28.87 -0.80
CA MET A 1 65.67 -29.14 -2.25
C MET A 1 64.99 -30.46 -2.53
N GLY A 2 64.05 -30.49 -3.49
CA GLY A 2 63.72 -31.66 -4.33
C GLY A 2 62.90 -32.83 -3.75
N GLU A 3 61.84 -33.20 -4.47
CA GLU A 3 61.11 -34.50 -4.50
C GLU A 3 60.26 -34.85 -3.24
N ALA A 4 59.02 -35.36 -3.31
CA ALA A 4 58.45 -36.37 -4.23
C ALA A 4 56.88 -36.46 -4.20
N TYR A 5 56.31 -37.35 -5.05
CA TYR A 5 54.90 -37.86 -5.14
C TYR A 5 53.85 -36.88 -5.73
N GLU A 6 53.19 -37.09 -6.88
CA GLU A 6 52.32 -38.18 -7.45
C GLU A 6 50.81 -37.83 -7.38
N GLN A 7 50.10 -37.88 -8.53
CA GLN A 7 48.87 -38.69 -8.81
C GLN A 7 48.28 -38.36 -10.22
N PRO A 8 47.42 -39.22 -10.83
CA PRO A 8 47.61 -39.60 -12.24
C PRO A 8 46.49 -39.25 -13.26
N GLU A 9 46.68 -39.71 -14.50
CA GLU A 9 45.77 -39.64 -15.66
C GLU A 9 44.36 -40.23 -15.43
N LYS A 10 43.37 -39.72 -16.17
CA LYS A 10 42.18 -40.49 -16.58
C LYS A 10 42.02 -40.51 -18.09
N GLN A 11 41.66 -41.69 -18.61
CA GLN A 11 41.70 -42.05 -20.02
C GLN A 11 40.52 -41.50 -20.83
N SER A 12 40.79 -41.20 -22.10
CA SER A 12 39.78 -40.95 -23.13
C SER A 12 39.40 -42.25 -23.84
N SER A 13 38.09 -42.55 -23.92
CA SER A 13 37.49 -43.48 -24.87
C SER A 13 35.95 -43.30 -24.88
N GLY A 14 35.27 -42.97 -25.97
CA GLY A 14 35.73 -42.53 -27.30
C GLY A 14 34.61 -42.63 -28.35
N ASN A 15 34.81 -42.01 -29.53
CA ASN A 15 34.21 -42.33 -30.86
C ASN A 15 32.66 -42.35 -31.05
N ARG A 16 32.07 -41.89 -32.17
CA ARG A 16 32.54 -41.08 -33.33
C ARG A 16 31.34 -40.80 -34.28
N GLN A 17 31.61 -40.05 -35.36
CA GLN A 17 30.75 -39.75 -36.54
C GLN A 17 29.70 -38.66 -36.34
N ASP A 18 29.50 -37.73 -37.30
CA ASP A 18 30.35 -37.25 -38.40
C ASP A 18 29.84 -35.85 -38.79
N GLY A 19 30.66 -35.02 -39.46
CA GLY A 19 30.27 -33.70 -39.95
C GLY A 19 30.98 -32.53 -39.27
N SER A 20 31.59 -31.69 -40.10
CA SER A 20 32.37 -30.50 -39.73
C SER A 20 31.48 -29.33 -39.29
N ASN A 21 30.94 -29.41 -38.07
CA ASN A 21 30.30 -28.27 -37.41
C ASN A 21 31.29 -27.60 -36.46
N LEU A 22 31.78 -26.41 -36.85
CA LEU A 22 32.34 -25.42 -35.92
C LEU A 22 31.21 -24.97 -35.00
N ARG A 23 30.92 -25.75 -33.95
CA ARG A 23 29.89 -25.43 -32.97
C ARG A 23 30.34 -24.16 -32.25
N LEU A 24 29.56 -23.08 -32.39
CA LEU A 24 29.80 -21.83 -31.67
C LEU A 24 29.93 -22.14 -30.18
N GLU A 25 30.90 -21.52 -29.50
CA GLU A 25 31.03 -21.67 -28.05
C GLU A 25 29.78 -21.10 -27.37
N TYR A 26 29.27 -21.78 -26.35
CA TYR A 26 28.14 -21.32 -25.56
C TYR A 26 28.66 -20.48 -24.39
N TYR A 27 28.11 -19.29 -24.18
CA TYR A 27 28.48 -18.42 -23.07
C TYR A 27 27.74 -18.81 -21.80
N ASP A 28 28.50 -19.10 -20.74
CA ASP A 28 27.99 -19.27 -19.38
C ASP A 28 28.40 -18.08 -18.51
N ARG A 29 27.40 -17.32 -18.04
CA ARG A 29 27.54 -16.16 -17.14
C ARG A 29 28.25 -16.49 -15.82
N SER A 30 28.35 -17.76 -15.42
CA SER A 30 29.13 -18.17 -14.24
C SER A 30 30.63 -17.83 -14.36
N ASN A 31 31.15 -17.74 -15.58
CA ASN A 31 32.56 -17.48 -15.88
C ASN A 31 32.84 -16.01 -16.24
N GLU A 32 31.91 -15.10 -15.94
CA GLU A 32 32.03 -13.69 -16.28
C GLU A 32 33.11 -12.98 -15.46
N ASP A 33 34.04 -12.29 -16.13
CA ASP A 33 34.98 -11.40 -15.47
C ASP A 33 34.28 -10.09 -15.07
N LYS A 34 33.71 -10.11 -13.86
CA LYS A 34 33.00 -8.98 -13.24
C LYS A 34 33.91 -7.83 -12.77
N SER A 35 35.23 -7.93 -12.99
CA SER A 35 36.16 -6.83 -12.66
C SER A 35 36.23 -5.74 -13.73
N LEU A 36 35.74 -6.02 -14.94
CA LEU A 36 35.70 -5.08 -16.05
C LEU A 36 34.38 -4.29 -16.09
N PRO A 37 34.41 -2.98 -16.36
CA PRO A 37 33.22 -2.16 -16.50
C PRO A 37 32.43 -2.51 -17.77
N PHE A 38 31.15 -2.15 -17.77
CA PHE A 38 30.21 -2.37 -18.87
C PHE A 38 30.63 -1.62 -20.16
N PHE A 39 30.54 -2.31 -21.29
CA PHE A 39 30.82 -1.76 -22.62
C PHE A 39 29.57 -1.76 -23.50
N GLY A 40 28.97 -0.62 -23.81
CA GLY A 40 27.66 -0.71 -24.45
C GLY A 40 26.85 0.55 -24.76
N ARG A 41 27.47 1.67 -25.18
CA ARG A 41 26.68 2.81 -25.69
C ARG A 41 26.17 2.50 -27.11
N ASP A 42 24.88 2.70 -27.37
CA ASP A 42 24.21 2.43 -28.65
C ASP A 42 25.01 2.90 -29.87
N ASP A 43 25.51 4.15 -29.86
CA ASP A 43 26.29 4.72 -30.95
C ASP A 43 27.60 3.96 -31.19
N THR A 44 28.27 3.53 -30.13
CA THR A 44 29.50 2.71 -30.19
C THR A 44 29.20 1.31 -30.74
N ILE A 45 28.05 0.72 -30.40
CA ILE A 45 27.62 -0.58 -30.93
C ILE A 45 27.30 -0.45 -32.42
N ARG A 46 26.49 0.53 -32.83
CA ARG A 46 26.20 0.79 -34.26
C ARG A 46 27.48 1.07 -35.05
N GLU A 47 28.44 1.80 -34.49
CA GLU A 47 29.73 2.04 -35.15
C GLU A 47 30.54 0.75 -35.36
N ILE A 48 30.56 -0.18 -34.39
CA ILE A 48 31.16 -1.52 -34.56
C ILE A 48 30.44 -2.32 -35.65
N LEU A 49 29.11 -2.37 -35.60
CA LEU A 49 28.29 -3.11 -36.57
C LEU A 49 28.34 -2.49 -37.98
N GLY A 50 28.60 -1.18 -38.07
CA GLY A 50 28.79 -0.45 -39.31
C GLY A 50 30.22 -0.52 -39.87
N THR A 51 31.23 -0.85 -39.05
CA THR A 51 32.65 -0.94 -39.45
C THR A 51 33.18 -2.37 -39.53
N THR A 52 32.44 -3.38 -39.06
CA THR A 52 32.89 -4.78 -39.08
C THR A 52 33.23 -5.27 -40.50
N PRO A 53 34.46 -5.78 -40.73
CA PRO A 53 34.92 -6.15 -42.06
C PRO A 53 34.53 -7.57 -42.50
N HIS A 54 33.82 -8.34 -41.67
CA HIS A 54 33.71 -9.81 -41.80
C HIS A 54 32.27 -10.37 -41.78
N LEU A 55 31.28 -9.55 -42.12
CA LEU A 55 29.92 -10.03 -42.39
C LEU A 55 29.86 -10.78 -43.73
N LYS A 56 29.08 -11.87 -43.78
CA LYS A 56 28.83 -12.68 -44.99
C LYS A 56 27.85 -12.04 -45.97
N ALA A 57 27.17 -10.97 -45.55
CA ALA A 57 26.21 -10.19 -46.34
C ALA A 57 26.61 -8.71 -46.33
N SER A 58 26.32 -7.99 -47.41
CA SER A 58 26.53 -6.54 -47.53
C SER A 58 25.49 -5.74 -46.75
N LYS A 59 25.74 -4.45 -46.48
CA LYS A 59 24.75 -3.61 -45.77
C LYS A 59 23.45 -3.50 -46.55
N SER A 60 23.54 -3.44 -47.88
CA SER A 60 22.39 -3.43 -48.79
C SER A 60 21.58 -4.74 -48.75
N GLU A 61 22.25 -5.89 -48.64
CA GLU A 61 21.60 -7.20 -48.51
C GLU A 61 20.89 -7.34 -47.15
N ILE A 62 21.55 -6.91 -46.06
CA ILE A 62 20.95 -6.87 -44.72
C ILE A 62 19.71 -5.97 -44.70
N ARG A 63 19.82 -4.76 -45.26
CA ARG A 63 18.69 -3.83 -45.41
C ARG A 63 17.52 -4.47 -46.15
N PHE A 64 17.78 -5.07 -47.32
CA PHE A 64 16.73 -5.71 -48.13
C PHE A 64 16.07 -6.90 -47.40
N TYR A 65 16.85 -7.68 -46.64
CA TYR A 65 16.30 -8.76 -45.82
C TYR A 65 15.31 -8.23 -44.78
N PHE A 66 15.70 -7.20 -44.02
CA PHE A 66 14.84 -6.59 -42.99
C PHE A 66 13.61 -5.89 -43.58
N GLU A 67 13.70 -5.31 -44.78
CA GLU A 67 12.56 -4.73 -45.51
C GLU A 67 11.56 -5.80 -46.01
N THR A 68 11.97 -7.06 -46.14
CA THR A 68 11.14 -8.15 -46.68
C THR A 68 10.67 -9.19 -45.65
N HIS A 69 11.36 -9.31 -44.52
CA HIS A 69 11.04 -10.23 -43.43
C HIS A 69 10.78 -9.38 -42.18
N PRO A 70 9.50 -9.13 -41.81
CA PRO A 70 9.15 -8.31 -40.65
C PRO A 70 9.31 -9.05 -39.31
N ASP A 71 9.50 -10.37 -39.34
CA ASP A 71 9.54 -11.22 -38.16
C ASP A 71 10.87 -11.10 -37.38
N GLU A 72 10.78 -10.92 -36.06
CA GLU A 72 11.97 -10.70 -35.21
C GLU A 72 12.82 -11.95 -35.00
N ASP A 73 12.21 -13.15 -34.94
CA ASP A 73 12.94 -14.41 -34.81
C ASP A 73 13.74 -14.70 -36.10
N GLU A 74 13.10 -14.53 -37.26
CA GLU A 74 13.76 -14.69 -38.57
C GLU A 74 14.88 -13.66 -38.79
N ARG A 75 14.71 -12.42 -38.34
CA ARG A 75 15.76 -11.38 -38.36
C ARG A 75 16.92 -11.76 -37.43
N THR A 76 16.63 -12.27 -36.25
CA THR A 76 17.64 -12.66 -35.24
C THR A 76 18.51 -13.82 -35.72
N GLU A 77 17.92 -14.89 -36.23
CA GLU A 77 18.68 -16.01 -36.80
C GLU A 77 19.41 -15.63 -38.09
N TYR A 78 18.86 -14.74 -38.92
CA TYR A 78 19.58 -14.18 -40.07
C TYR A 78 20.84 -13.42 -39.65
N ILE A 79 20.73 -12.46 -38.72
CA ILE A 79 21.87 -11.70 -38.20
C ILE A 79 22.93 -12.61 -37.59
N LYS A 80 22.52 -13.58 -36.77
CA LYS A 80 23.42 -14.61 -36.22
C LYS A 80 24.13 -15.43 -37.31
N SER A 81 23.45 -15.73 -38.42
CA SER A 81 24.02 -16.49 -39.53
C SER A 81 25.08 -15.73 -40.33
N ILE A 82 25.00 -14.40 -40.43
CA ILE A 82 25.92 -13.60 -41.28
C ILE A 82 27.25 -13.25 -40.61
N PHE A 83 27.38 -13.36 -39.29
CA PHE A 83 28.67 -13.15 -38.61
C PHE A 83 29.65 -14.33 -38.82
N ASN A 84 30.94 -14.04 -38.72
CA ASN A 84 32.02 -15.02 -38.64
C ASN A 84 32.22 -15.54 -37.21
N ASN A 85 33.02 -16.60 -37.04
CA ASN A 85 33.35 -17.22 -35.75
C ASN A 85 34.78 -16.90 -35.32
N ASP A 86 35.24 -15.67 -35.59
CA ASP A 86 36.60 -15.22 -35.28
C ASP A 86 36.58 -14.03 -34.33
N TYR A 87 37.63 -13.93 -33.51
CA TYR A 87 37.92 -12.73 -32.75
C TYR A 87 38.22 -11.58 -33.72
N THR A 88 37.36 -10.56 -33.73
CA THR A 88 37.47 -9.43 -34.65
C THR A 88 37.70 -8.15 -33.86
N GLU A 89 38.81 -7.46 -34.08
CA GLU A 89 39.10 -6.14 -33.51
C GLU A 89 38.96 -5.07 -34.61
N VAL A 90 38.30 -3.96 -34.29
CA VAL A 90 38.09 -2.80 -35.19
C VAL A 90 38.51 -1.50 -34.50
N LEU A 91 38.73 -0.46 -35.30
CA LEU A 91 39.17 0.86 -34.84
C LEU A 91 38.08 1.91 -35.15
N ILE A 92 37.54 2.51 -34.11
CA ILE A 92 36.38 3.42 -34.16
C ILE A 92 36.70 4.82 -33.61
N GLY A 93 35.78 5.76 -33.80
CA GLY A 93 35.95 7.20 -33.53
C GLY A 93 36.58 7.96 -34.70
N GLU A 94 36.43 9.29 -34.71
CA GLU A 94 36.86 10.16 -35.83
C GLU A 94 38.34 10.01 -36.20
N ASP A 95 39.21 9.78 -35.22
CA ASP A 95 40.66 9.56 -35.40
C ASP A 95 41.08 8.08 -35.49
N HIS A 96 40.12 7.13 -35.44
CA HIS A 96 40.36 5.68 -35.37
C HIS A 96 41.28 5.21 -34.21
N GLU A 97 41.37 5.97 -33.13
CA GLU A 97 42.25 5.63 -31.99
C GLU A 97 41.62 4.63 -31.01
N ARG A 98 40.29 4.51 -30.95
CA ARG A 98 39.60 3.60 -30.03
C ARG A 98 39.55 2.19 -30.59
N ARG A 99 40.33 1.28 -29.99
CA ARG A 99 40.25 -0.15 -30.27
C ARG A 99 39.11 -0.81 -29.51
N VAL A 100 38.27 -1.51 -30.25
CA VAL A 100 37.16 -2.33 -29.73
C VAL A 100 37.15 -3.66 -30.48
N GLY A 101 36.38 -4.63 -30.00
CA GLY A 101 36.23 -5.90 -30.72
C GLY A 101 34.99 -6.69 -30.34
N TYR A 102 34.76 -7.74 -31.10
CA TYR A 102 33.67 -8.68 -30.87
C TYR A 102 34.09 -10.14 -31.08
N LYS A 103 33.34 -11.04 -30.44
CA LYS A 103 33.36 -12.49 -30.67
C LYS A 103 31.93 -13.02 -30.67
N THR A 104 31.61 -13.86 -31.64
CA THR A 104 30.34 -14.57 -31.70
C THR A 104 30.32 -15.79 -30.79
N MET A 105 29.17 -16.02 -30.15
CA MET A 105 28.89 -17.18 -29.31
C MET A 105 27.48 -17.68 -29.66
N GLN A 106 27.14 -18.92 -29.25
CA GLN A 106 25.89 -19.56 -29.66
C GLN A 106 24.64 -18.79 -29.19
N ASN A 107 24.73 -18.15 -28.02
CA ASN A 107 23.67 -17.41 -27.34
C ASN A 107 23.89 -15.89 -27.31
N VAL A 108 25.12 -15.38 -27.47
CA VAL A 108 25.41 -13.94 -27.36
C VAL A 108 26.45 -13.46 -28.36
N LEU A 109 26.51 -12.14 -28.57
CA LEU A 109 27.66 -11.43 -29.11
C LEU A 109 28.45 -10.80 -27.94
N HIS A 110 29.68 -11.25 -27.73
CA HIS A 110 30.59 -10.65 -26.75
C HIS A 110 31.25 -9.43 -27.38
N LEU A 111 31.16 -8.27 -26.72
CA LEU A 111 31.77 -7.00 -27.14
C LEU A 111 32.77 -6.51 -26.08
N TRP A 112 33.84 -5.81 -26.49
CA TRP A 112 34.82 -5.23 -25.57
C TRP A 112 35.54 -3.97 -26.10
N GLU A 113 36.16 -3.23 -25.18
CA GLU A 113 37.14 -2.17 -25.47
C GLU A 113 38.57 -2.61 -25.12
N GLY A 114 39.55 -2.12 -25.87
CA GLY A 114 40.95 -2.54 -25.79
C GLY A 114 41.28 -3.74 -26.68
N SER A 115 42.42 -4.39 -26.44
CA SER A 115 42.74 -5.67 -27.09
C SER A 115 42.09 -6.82 -26.30
N PHE A 116 41.78 -7.95 -26.95
CA PHE A 116 41.11 -9.07 -26.26
C PHE A 116 41.87 -9.58 -25.01
N LEU A 117 43.20 -9.51 -25.02
CA LEU A 117 44.06 -9.92 -23.88
C LEU A 117 44.26 -8.81 -22.83
N SER A 118 43.83 -7.58 -23.13
CA SER A 118 43.98 -6.40 -22.26
C SER A 118 42.71 -5.55 -22.31
N ARG A 119 41.56 -6.19 -22.10
CA ARG A 119 40.24 -5.56 -22.13
C ARG A 119 40.14 -4.50 -21.03
N THR A 120 39.58 -3.34 -21.37
CA THR A 120 39.30 -2.25 -20.42
C THR A 120 37.84 -2.13 -20.05
N ALA A 121 36.94 -2.70 -20.87
CA ALA A 121 35.50 -2.81 -20.64
C ALA A 121 34.95 -4.00 -21.46
N GLN A 122 33.83 -4.60 -21.06
CA GLN A 122 33.15 -5.66 -21.83
C GLN A 122 31.66 -5.77 -21.54
N SER A 123 30.91 -6.40 -22.46
CA SER A 123 29.49 -6.78 -22.31
C SER A 123 29.11 -7.96 -23.21
N PHE A 124 28.01 -8.62 -22.88
CA PHE A 124 27.46 -9.76 -23.62
C PHE A 124 26.02 -9.47 -24.03
N TYR A 125 25.77 -9.35 -25.34
CA TYR A 125 24.46 -8.99 -25.90
C TYR A 125 23.75 -10.20 -26.47
N ASP A 126 22.45 -10.32 -26.21
CA ASP A 126 21.62 -11.30 -26.90
C ASP A 126 21.53 -10.97 -28.40
N TRP A 127 21.38 -12.00 -29.23
CA TRP A 127 21.30 -11.84 -30.69
C TRP A 127 20.10 -11.01 -31.15
N GLY A 128 18.97 -11.03 -30.42
CA GLY A 128 17.81 -10.17 -30.69
C GLY A 128 18.13 -8.68 -30.50
N VAL A 129 18.89 -8.33 -29.45
CA VAL A 129 19.35 -6.94 -29.24
C VAL A 129 20.28 -6.49 -30.37
N ILE A 130 21.18 -7.37 -30.83
CA ILE A 130 22.01 -7.07 -32.01
C ILE A 130 21.16 -6.88 -33.27
N ALA A 131 20.11 -7.69 -33.48
CA ALA A 131 19.17 -7.50 -34.58
C ALA A 131 18.41 -6.16 -34.49
N GLN A 132 18.02 -5.71 -33.28
CA GLN A 132 17.44 -4.39 -33.06
C GLN A 132 18.43 -3.26 -33.44
N HIS A 133 19.73 -3.38 -33.11
CA HIS A 133 20.74 -2.42 -33.58
C HIS A 133 20.87 -2.39 -35.12
N PHE A 134 20.67 -3.52 -35.82
CA PHE A 134 20.62 -3.53 -37.29
C PHE A 134 19.37 -2.85 -37.85
N GLU A 135 18.21 -3.03 -37.22
CA GLU A 135 16.98 -2.30 -37.58
C GLU A 135 17.11 -0.79 -37.29
N ALA A 136 17.76 -0.40 -36.19
CA ALA A 136 18.11 0.99 -35.91
C ALA A 136 19.01 1.59 -37.00
N MET A 137 20.06 0.87 -37.42
CA MET A 137 20.90 1.29 -38.55
C MET A 137 20.12 1.37 -39.88
N ARG A 138 19.08 0.54 -40.07
CA ARG A 138 18.17 0.62 -41.23
C ARG A 138 17.34 1.91 -41.19
N LEU A 139 16.66 2.16 -40.08
CA LEU A 139 15.78 3.33 -39.83
C LEU A 139 16.54 4.67 -39.87
N LEU A 140 17.79 4.66 -39.42
CA LEU A 140 18.71 5.81 -39.48
C LEU A 140 19.39 5.98 -40.85
N GLY A 141 19.23 5.02 -41.77
CA GLY A 141 19.83 5.05 -43.11
C GLY A 141 21.34 4.74 -43.15
N GLU A 142 21.90 4.19 -42.07
CA GLU A 142 23.31 3.85 -41.88
C GLU A 142 23.72 2.56 -42.63
N LEU A 143 22.75 1.71 -43.00
CA LEU A 143 22.95 0.52 -43.86
C LEU A 143 23.08 0.89 -45.36
N GLN A 144 24.15 1.60 -45.73
CA GLN A 144 24.50 1.89 -47.13
C GLN A 144 25.97 1.55 -47.41
N ASP A 145 26.23 0.87 -48.54
CA ASP A 145 27.57 0.34 -48.89
C ASP A 145 28.51 1.36 -49.60
N THR A 146 28.09 2.62 -49.80
CA THR A 146 28.87 3.61 -50.58
C THR A 146 29.59 4.65 -49.73
N MET A 147 30.93 4.67 -49.80
CA MET A 147 31.68 5.91 -49.53
C MET A 147 31.16 7.03 -50.45
N LYS A 148 30.78 8.19 -49.88
CA LYS A 148 30.24 9.33 -50.63
C LYS A 148 31.21 9.79 -51.74
N PRO A 149 30.86 9.72 -53.04
CA PRO A 149 31.57 10.46 -54.06
C PRO A 149 31.27 11.96 -53.89
N LEU A 150 32.30 12.80 -53.92
CA LEU A 150 32.14 14.26 -53.79
C LEU A 150 31.27 14.83 -54.92
N PRO A 151 30.26 15.66 -54.63
CA PRO A 151 29.34 16.18 -55.65
C PRO A 151 30.04 17.18 -56.58
N SER A 152 29.70 17.13 -57.87
CA SER A 152 30.22 18.06 -58.88
C SER A 152 29.72 19.49 -58.67
N ILE A 153 30.42 20.48 -59.23
CA ILE A 153 30.10 21.92 -59.09
C ILE A 153 28.64 22.26 -59.46
N ASN A 154 28.06 21.62 -60.48
CA ASN A 154 26.65 21.84 -60.82
C ASN A 154 25.69 21.22 -59.79
N GLY A 155 26.08 20.10 -59.16
CA GLY A 155 25.33 19.51 -58.04
C GLY A 155 25.40 20.35 -56.76
N GLN A 156 26.51 21.08 -56.56
CA GLN A 156 26.67 21.99 -55.41
C GLN A 156 25.75 23.22 -55.53
N MET A 157 25.56 23.77 -56.75
CA MET A 157 24.61 24.87 -56.96
C MET A 157 23.15 24.44 -56.78
N THR A 158 22.74 23.28 -57.29
CA THR A 158 21.39 22.75 -57.01
C THR A 158 21.18 22.47 -55.53
N LEU A 159 22.23 22.06 -54.79
CA LEU A 159 22.14 21.87 -53.35
C LEU A 159 21.96 23.21 -52.62
N ILE A 160 22.65 24.28 -53.05
CA ILE A 160 22.48 25.63 -52.47
C ILE A 160 21.09 26.19 -52.74
N ASP A 161 20.54 26.02 -53.96
CA ASP A 161 19.18 26.47 -54.27
C ASP A 161 18.11 25.67 -53.50
N THR A 162 18.31 24.37 -53.27
CA THR A 162 17.38 23.54 -52.46
C THR A 162 17.50 23.88 -50.96
N LEU A 163 18.72 24.04 -50.44
CA LEU A 163 19.00 24.45 -49.06
C LEU A 163 18.64 25.93 -48.77
N ALA A 164 18.33 26.73 -49.80
CA ALA A 164 17.84 28.09 -49.63
C ALA A 164 16.33 28.15 -49.33
N GLU A 165 15.56 27.13 -49.72
CA GLU A 165 14.15 26.98 -49.37
C GLU A 165 13.95 26.21 -48.04
N GLU A 166 14.90 25.35 -47.64
CA GLU A 166 14.87 24.60 -46.38
C GLU A 166 15.41 25.39 -45.17
N LYS A 167 14.58 26.27 -44.60
CA LYS A 167 14.81 26.83 -43.26
C LYS A 167 13.61 26.66 -42.33
N THR A 168 13.56 25.51 -41.65
CA THR A 168 13.41 25.35 -40.19
C THR A 168 13.31 23.87 -39.80
N SER A 169 14.30 23.35 -39.06
CA SER A 169 14.16 22.32 -38.00
C SER A 169 13.35 21.01 -38.24
N ALA A 170 13.07 20.59 -39.47
CA ALA A 170 12.06 19.54 -39.76
C ALA A 170 12.60 18.15 -40.20
N PHE A 171 13.89 17.87 -40.08
CA PHE A 171 14.52 16.65 -40.63
C PHE A 171 15.12 15.67 -39.60
N SER A 172 14.80 15.79 -38.32
CA SER A 172 15.34 14.92 -37.25
C SER A 172 14.76 13.50 -37.21
N PHE A 173 13.55 13.29 -37.74
CA PHE A 173 12.85 12.00 -37.68
C PHE A 173 12.27 11.63 -39.06
N SER A 174 12.50 10.40 -39.51
CA SER A 174 11.93 9.87 -40.74
C SER A 174 10.51 9.33 -40.50
N GLN A 175 9.69 9.24 -41.55
CA GLN A 175 8.36 8.64 -41.41
C GLN A 175 8.44 7.16 -41.00
N GLU A 176 9.49 6.44 -41.36
CA GLU A 176 9.69 5.05 -40.92
C GLU A 176 9.98 4.94 -39.42
N ILE A 177 10.67 5.93 -38.82
CA ILE A 177 10.86 6.01 -37.36
C ILE A 177 9.52 6.27 -36.68
N ILE A 178 8.71 7.20 -37.18
CA ILE A 178 7.38 7.49 -36.65
C ILE A 178 6.49 6.24 -36.76
N ASP A 179 6.50 5.56 -37.91
CA ASP A 179 5.77 4.30 -38.11
C ASP A 179 6.20 3.25 -37.09
N ALA A 180 7.52 3.01 -36.93
CA ALA A 180 8.06 2.02 -36.00
C ALA A 180 7.58 2.28 -34.55
N VAL A 181 7.66 3.53 -34.08
CA VAL A 181 7.16 3.93 -32.77
C VAL A 181 5.66 3.66 -32.63
N LEU A 182 4.84 4.08 -33.59
CA LEU A 182 3.38 3.89 -33.52
C LEU A 182 2.94 2.42 -33.64
N THR A 183 3.68 1.60 -34.39
CA THR A 183 3.41 0.15 -34.50
C THR A 183 3.80 -0.65 -33.26
N ARG A 184 4.47 -0.05 -32.27
CA ARG A 184 4.69 -0.65 -30.95
C ARG A 184 3.39 -0.75 -30.13
N GLY A 185 2.41 0.11 -30.39
CA GLY A 185 1.19 0.25 -29.58
C GLY A 185 1.41 1.10 -28.31
N SER A 186 0.39 1.15 -27.46
CA SER A 186 0.38 1.93 -26.20
C SER A 186 1.43 1.51 -25.17
N GLY A 187 1.97 0.28 -25.28
CA GLY A 187 2.89 -0.29 -24.29
C GLY A 187 2.19 -1.01 -23.13
N VAL A 188 0.87 -0.87 -23.00
CA VAL A 188 0.00 -1.68 -22.13
C VAL A 188 -0.16 -3.08 -22.75
N SER A 189 -0.34 -4.13 -21.93
CA SER A 189 -0.57 -5.48 -22.47
C SER A 189 -1.81 -5.50 -23.36
N GLU A 190 -1.70 -6.21 -24.48
CA GLU A 190 -2.75 -6.33 -25.51
C GLU A 190 -3.28 -5.01 -26.10
N GLY A 191 -2.74 -3.83 -25.72
CA GLY A 191 -3.24 -2.53 -26.14
C GLY A 191 -3.18 -2.31 -27.64
N LYS A 192 -2.17 -2.90 -28.30
CA LYS A 192 -2.08 -2.95 -29.77
C LYS A 192 -3.26 -3.68 -30.42
N MET A 193 -3.82 -4.71 -29.78
CA MET A 193 -5.03 -5.42 -30.24
C MET A 193 -6.29 -4.60 -29.98
N ARG A 194 -6.40 -3.94 -28.81
CA ARG A 194 -7.50 -3.01 -28.49
C ARG A 194 -7.57 -1.84 -29.47
N ILE A 195 -6.43 -1.21 -29.79
CA ILE A 195 -6.32 -0.15 -30.81
C ILE A 195 -6.79 -0.68 -32.17
N TYR A 196 -6.37 -1.88 -32.59
CA TYR A 196 -6.80 -2.46 -33.86
C TYR A 196 -8.31 -2.79 -33.89
N GLU A 197 -8.88 -3.32 -32.79
CA GLU A 197 -10.32 -3.55 -32.65
C GLU A 197 -11.12 -2.23 -32.71
N GLN A 198 -10.64 -1.18 -32.03
CA GLN A 198 -11.29 0.13 -32.01
C GLN A 198 -11.34 0.78 -33.39
N PHE A 199 -10.22 0.78 -34.12
CA PHE A 199 -10.18 1.31 -35.48
C PHE A 199 -11.03 0.48 -36.46
N SER A 200 -11.21 -0.82 -36.19
CA SER A 200 -12.12 -1.69 -36.97
C SER A 200 -13.60 -1.33 -36.77
N LYS A 201 -13.99 -0.74 -35.61
CA LYS A 201 -15.37 -0.30 -35.30
C LYS A 201 -15.82 0.94 -36.10
N SER A 202 -14.95 1.51 -36.95
CA SER A 202 -15.29 2.60 -37.89
C SER A 202 -15.81 3.89 -37.23
N LEU A 203 -15.25 4.22 -36.06
CA LEU A 203 -15.56 5.43 -35.29
C LEU A 203 -14.96 6.70 -35.94
N SER A 204 -15.37 7.88 -35.46
CA SER A 204 -14.85 9.14 -35.96
C SER A 204 -13.39 9.39 -35.56
N ALA A 205 -12.71 10.23 -36.34
CA ALA A 205 -11.34 10.67 -36.05
C ALA A 205 -11.17 11.37 -34.70
N LYS A 206 -12.25 11.87 -34.08
CA LYS A 206 -12.21 12.42 -32.71
C LYS A 206 -12.28 11.30 -31.67
N GLU A 207 -13.27 10.41 -31.78
CA GLU A 207 -13.45 9.26 -30.87
C GLU A 207 -12.21 8.35 -30.86
N ASN A 208 -11.55 8.14 -32.01
CA ASN A 208 -10.29 7.41 -32.07
C ASN A 208 -9.11 8.16 -31.42
N ALA A 209 -9.07 9.49 -31.48
CA ALA A 209 -8.04 10.28 -30.82
C ALA A 209 -8.25 10.36 -29.30
N ASP A 210 -9.51 10.50 -28.86
CA ASP A 210 -9.90 10.49 -27.45
C ASP A 210 -9.59 9.10 -26.85
N PHE A 211 -9.98 8.01 -27.51
CA PHE A 211 -9.60 6.64 -27.13
C PHE A 211 -8.08 6.44 -27.07
N LEU A 212 -7.32 6.94 -28.05
CA LEU A 212 -5.85 6.82 -28.01
C LEU A 212 -5.22 7.64 -26.88
N LYS A 213 -5.80 8.80 -26.50
CA LYS A 213 -5.36 9.55 -25.32
C LYS A 213 -5.58 8.73 -24.04
N GLU A 214 -6.72 8.06 -23.91
CA GLU A 214 -7.05 7.21 -22.76
C GLU A 214 -6.17 5.94 -22.71
N GLU A 215 -6.02 5.25 -23.85
CA GLU A 215 -5.28 3.98 -23.98
C GLU A 215 -3.75 4.12 -23.86
N TYR A 216 -3.18 5.31 -24.15
CA TYR A 216 -1.76 5.62 -23.86
C TYR A 216 -1.58 6.31 -22.50
N GLY A 217 -2.53 7.13 -22.04
CA GLY A 217 -2.42 7.84 -20.76
C GLY A 217 -1.28 8.87 -20.71
N TRP A 218 -0.52 8.86 -19.62
CA TRP A 218 0.72 9.64 -19.45
C TRP A 218 1.89 8.70 -19.16
N GLY A 219 2.98 8.83 -19.91
CA GLY A 219 4.09 7.90 -19.82
C GLY A 219 5.15 8.10 -20.89
N GLY A 220 5.95 7.07 -21.11
CA GLY A 220 6.99 7.05 -22.14
C GLY A 220 7.85 5.79 -22.11
N SER A 221 8.63 5.59 -23.17
CA SER A 221 9.54 4.47 -23.35
C SER A 221 10.95 4.96 -23.72
N TYR A 222 11.93 4.57 -22.90
CA TYR A 222 13.34 4.89 -23.07
C TYR A 222 14.22 3.62 -23.05
N PRO A 223 14.94 3.30 -24.15
CA PRO A 223 14.72 3.75 -25.52
C PRO A 223 13.50 3.03 -26.15
N VAL A 224 12.69 3.76 -26.94
CA VAL A 224 11.56 3.15 -27.67
C VAL A 224 12.01 2.32 -28.88
N ILE A 225 13.16 2.69 -29.46
CA ILE A 225 13.86 1.92 -30.50
C ILE A 225 15.29 1.68 -30.00
N THR A 226 15.53 0.49 -29.45
CA THR A 226 16.85 0.04 -28.97
C THR A 226 17.90 0.27 -30.05
N GLY A 227 19.03 0.86 -29.68
CA GLY A 227 20.11 1.10 -30.61
C GLY A 227 19.97 2.36 -31.44
N ALA A 228 18.82 3.04 -31.50
CA ALA A 228 18.66 4.28 -32.25
C ALA A 228 18.86 5.56 -31.41
N GLY A 229 18.89 5.42 -30.07
CA GLY A 229 18.87 6.56 -29.14
C GLY A 229 17.61 7.41 -29.28
N ILE A 230 16.47 6.77 -29.61
CA ILE A 230 15.17 7.41 -29.79
C ILE A 230 14.31 7.08 -28.57
N ASP A 231 13.64 8.10 -28.06
CA ASP A 231 12.80 8.05 -26.87
C ASP A 231 11.40 8.49 -27.26
N GLU A 232 10.39 7.90 -26.65
CA GLU A 232 8.99 8.24 -26.84
C GLU A 232 8.42 8.67 -25.47
N ASN A 233 7.72 9.79 -25.41
CA ASN A 233 6.97 10.24 -24.24
C ASN A 233 5.57 10.67 -24.70
N HIS A 234 4.51 10.28 -24.01
CA HIS A 234 3.14 10.65 -24.33
C HIS A 234 2.46 11.39 -23.18
N ASP A 235 1.64 12.38 -23.53
CA ASP A 235 0.81 13.15 -22.60
C ASP A 235 -0.58 13.43 -23.18
N GLY A 236 -1.42 14.12 -22.41
CA GLY A 236 -2.77 14.49 -22.86
C GLY A 236 -2.85 15.34 -24.13
N LYS A 237 -1.72 15.80 -24.69
CA LYS A 237 -1.62 16.55 -25.95
C LYS A 237 -1.19 15.67 -27.13
N GLY A 238 -0.38 14.63 -26.89
CA GLY A 238 0.06 13.69 -27.92
C GLY A 238 1.35 12.94 -27.60
N ILE A 239 1.94 12.34 -28.64
CA ILE A 239 3.19 11.58 -28.59
C ILE A 239 4.36 12.48 -28.98
N THR A 240 5.36 12.59 -28.10
CA THR A 240 6.62 13.30 -28.28
C THR A 240 7.74 12.30 -28.55
N ILE A 241 8.26 12.28 -29.77
CA ILE A 241 9.42 11.44 -30.13
C ILE A 241 10.66 12.33 -30.06
N SER A 242 11.71 11.89 -29.36
CA SER A 242 12.95 12.64 -29.17
C SER A 242 14.19 11.78 -29.43
N LYS A 243 15.35 12.41 -29.64
CA LYS A 243 16.61 11.70 -29.92
C LYS A 243 17.78 12.23 -29.09
N GLY A 244 18.38 11.35 -28.29
CA GLY A 244 19.57 11.64 -27.47
C GLY A 244 19.29 12.26 -26.10
N ILE A 245 20.34 12.68 -25.40
CA ILE A 245 20.29 13.09 -23.99
C ILE A 245 20.50 14.61 -23.87
N GLY A 246 19.65 15.29 -23.09
CA GLY A 246 19.75 16.71 -22.78
C GLY A 246 18.43 17.47 -22.98
N SER A 247 18.37 18.72 -22.52
CA SER A 247 17.17 19.57 -22.60
C SER A 247 16.94 20.20 -24.00
N ASP A 248 17.99 20.32 -24.81
CA ASP A 248 17.96 20.84 -26.19
C ASP A 248 17.96 19.68 -27.22
N LYS A 249 17.44 18.51 -26.84
CA LYS A 249 17.44 17.33 -27.72
C LYS A 249 16.44 17.51 -28.88
N PRO A 250 16.78 17.10 -30.12
CA PRO A 250 15.84 17.10 -31.23
C PRO A 250 14.59 16.29 -30.88
N HIS A 251 13.41 16.86 -31.11
CA HIS A 251 12.12 16.23 -30.83
C HIS A 251 11.06 16.62 -31.85
N ILE A 252 10.01 15.80 -31.96
CA ILE A 252 8.80 16.04 -32.75
C ILE A 252 7.58 15.68 -31.90
N ASN A 253 6.59 16.59 -31.89
CA ASN A 253 5.36 16.41 -31.13
C ASN A 253 4.22 16.08 -32.11
N LEU A 254 3.59 14.93 -31.94
CA LEU A 254 2.49 14.41 -32.74
C LEU A 254 1.21 14.46 -31.92
N SER A 255 0.29 15.37 -32.26
CA SER A 255 -1.02 15.45 -31.58
C SER A 255 -1.82 14.16 -31.76
N TRP A 256 -2.72 13.84 -30.83
CA TRP A 256 -3.58 12.64 -30.92
C TRP A 256 -4.36 12.53 -32.24
N ILE A 257 -4.74 13.66 -32.85
CA ILE A 257 -5.36 13.69 -34.18
C ILE A 257 -4.38 13.26 -35.30
N GLN A 258 -3.10 13.60 -35.21
CA GLN A 258 -2.07 13.14 -36.15
C GLN A 258 -1.74 11.65 -35.92
N VAL A 259 -1.65 11.23 -34.65
CA VAL A 259 -1.42 9.83 -34.26
C VAL A 259 -2.54 8.94 -34.79
N GLN A 260 -3.82 9.28 -34.56
CA GLN A 260 -4.94 8.47 -35.03
C GLN A 260 -5.00 8.39 -36.56
N ASN A 261 -4.71 9.49 -37.27
CA ASN A 261 -4.65 9.47 -38.73
C ASN A 261 -3.58 8.50 -39.21
N ARG A 262 -2.39 8.51 -38.58
CA ARG A 262 -1.29 7.64 -39.01
C ARG A 262 -1.51 6.18 -38.64
N ILE A 263 -2.08 5.88 -37.47
CA ILE A 263 -2.48 4.51 -37.10
C ILE A 263 -3.56 3.99 -38.06
N GLY A 264 -4.57 4.80 -38.38
CA GLY A 264 -5.59 4.44 -39.38
C GLY A 264 -5.02 4.17 -40.78
N GLU A 265 -4.05 4.97 -41.22
CA GLU A 265 -3.29 4.69 -42.46
C GLU A 265 -2.54 3.36 -42.38
N LEU A 266 -1.80 3.10 -41.30
CA LEU A 266 -1.04 1.86 -41.10
C LEU A 266 -1.94 0.62 -41.06
N ILE A 267 -3.13 0.72 -40.45
CA ILE A 267 -4.15 -0.35 -40.45
C ILE A 267 -4.69 -0.55 -41.88
N SER A 268 -5.01 0.53 -42.60
CA SER A 268 -5.53 0.45 -43.99
C SER A 268 -4.52 -0.14 -44.98
N LEU A 269 -3.22 -0.01 -44.68
CA LEU A 269 -2.11 -0.56 -45.46
C LEU A 269 -1.68 -1.96 -45.03
N ASP A 270 -2.35 -2.56 -44.04
CA ASP A 270 -1.99 -3.86 -43.43
C ASP A 270 -0.56 -3.89 -42.86
N ARG A 271 -0.14 -2.77 -42.26
CA ARG A 271 1.21 -2.52 -41.70
C ARG A 271 1.21 -2.25 -40.19
N TYR A 272 0.06 -2.26 -39.52
CA TYR A 272 -0.02 -1.99 -38.08
C TYR A 272 0.22 -3.23 -37.22
N LEU A 273 -0.48 -4.33 -37.52
CA LEU A 273 -0.20 -5.66 -36.98
C LEU A 273 0.79 -6.39 -37.89
N ASN A 274 1.74 -7.11 -37.30
CA ASN A 274 2.59 -8.05 -38.02
C ASN A 274 1.83 -9.37 -38.32
N PRO A 275 2.36 -10.26 -39.19
CA PRO A 275 1.67 -11.50 -39.55
C PRO A 275 1.33 -12.43 -38.36
N LYS A 276 2.23 -12.60 -37.39
CA LYS A 276 2.00 -13.44 -36.19
C LYS A 276 0.90 -12.85 -35.30
N GLU A 277 0.95 -11.55 -35.03
CA GLU A 277 -0.08 -10.82 -34.26
C GLU A 277 -1.46 -10.95 -34.93
N LYS A 278 -1.49 -10.81 -36.26
CA LYS A 278 -2.72 -10.90 -37.05
C LYS A 278 -3.34 -12.32 -37.06
N GLU A 279 -2.52 -13.36 -36.98
CA GLU A 279 -3.00 -14.74 -36.79
C GLU A 279 -3.56 -14.99 -35.38
N GLN A 280 -3.05 -14.30 -34.37
CA GLN A 280 -3.52 -14.40 -32.97
C GLN A 280 -4.80 -13.61 -32.70
N TYR A 281 -5.01 -12.49 -33.41
CA TYR A 281 -6.14 -11.57 -33.20
C TYR A 281 -7.54 -12.23 -33.07
N PRO A 282 -7.93 -13.25 -33.87
CA PRO A 282 -9.23 -13.90 -33.71
C PRO A 282 -9.37 -14.65 -32.37
N THR A 283 -8.30 -15.27 -31.89
CA THR A 283 -8.30 -16.01 -30.60
C THR A 283 -8.39 -15.05 -29.42
N TRP A 284 -7.68 -13.92 -29.52
CA TRP A 284 -7.78 -12.81 -28.57
C TRP A 284 -9.21 -12.24 -28.49
N LEU A 285 -9.84 -12.02 -29.65
CA LEU A 285 -11.21 -11.49 -29.71
C LEU A 285 -12.23 -12.44 -29.06
N GLU A 286 -12.14 -13.75 -29.31
CA GLU A 286 -13.00 -14.76 -28.67
C GLU A 286 -12.81 -14.79 -27.14
N ALA A 287 -11.57 -14.70 -26.65
CA ALA A 287 -11.28 -14.64 -25.21
C ALA A 287 -11.85 -13.37 -24.55
N GLN A 288 -11.76 -12.22 -25.23
CA GLN A 288 -12.28 -10.97 -24.68
C GLN A 288 -13.82 -10.92 -24.69
N GLU A 289 -14.49 -11.54 -25.67
CA GLU A 289 -15.94 -11.72 -25.64
C GLU A 289 -16.40 -12.63 -24.47
N GLN A 290 -15.65 -13.71 -24.18
CA GLN A 290 -15.91 -14.57 -23.02
C GLN A 290 -15.75 -13.79 -21.70
N HIS A 291 -14.65 -13.06 -21.51
CA HIS A 291 -14.45 -12.26 -20.29
C HIS A 291 -15.56 -11.21 -20.07
N ARG A 292 -15.99 -10.52 -21.13
CA ARG A 292 -17.12 -9.58 -21.09
C ARG A 292 -18.43 -10.29 -20.71
N ALA A 293 -18.66 -11.52 -21.18
CA ALA A 293 -19.84 -12.32 -20.84
C ALA A 293 -19.84 -12.77 -19.38
N ASP A 294 -18.71 -13.28 -18.88
CA ASP A 294 -18.55 -13.73 -17.49
C ASP A 294 -18.76 -12.59 -16.49
N MET A 295 -18.21 -11.40 -16.79
CA MET A 295 -18.43 -10.20 -15.97
C MET A 295 -19.87 -9.70 -16.02
N ALA A 296 -20.53 -9.78 -17.17
CA ALA A 296 -21.96 -9.47 -17.29
C ALA A 296 -22.83 -10.47 -16.50
N GLU A 297 -22.49 -11.76 -16.49
CA GLU A 297 -23.17 -12.78 -15.68
C GLU A 297 -22.96 -12.55 -14.18
N ARG A 298 -21.73 -12.25 -13.73
CA ARG A 298 -21.43 -11.88 -12.33
C ARG A 298 -22.24 -10.66 -11.89
N ASN A 299 -22.29 -9.60 -12.71
CA ASN A 299 -23.04 -8.39 -12.41
C ASN A 299 -24.56 -8.66 -12.36
N ALA A 300 -25.10 -9.44 -13.28
CA ALA A 300 -26.51 -9.86 -13.25
C ALA A 300 -26.84 -10.69 -11.99
N ASN A 301 -25.95 -11.60 -11.59
CA ASN A 301 -26.10 -12.39 -10.36
C ASN A 301 -26.05 -11.51 -9.10
N ARG A 302 -25.15 -10.52 -9.04
CA ARG A 302 -25.08 -9.51 -7.95
C ARG A 302 -26.36 -8.68 -7.89
N GLU A 303 -26.91 -8.27 -9.04
CA GLU A 303 -28.17 -7.51 -9.11
C GLU A 303 -29.39 -8.34 -8.67
N ILE A 304 -29.45 -9.63 -9.03
CA ILE A 304 -30.50 -10.56 -8.56
C ILE A 304 -30.48 -10.70 -7.05
N LEU A 305 -29.29 -10.84 -6.44
CA LEU A 305 -29.12 -10.89 -4.99
C LEU A 305 -29.52 -9.57 -4.32
N ARG A 306 -29.18 -8.42 -4.92
CA ARG A 306 -29.54 -7.07 -4.41
C ARG A 306 -31.04 -6.79 -4.45
N ASN A 307 -31.75 -7.35 -5.43
CA ASN A 307 -33.18 -7.10 -5.67
C ASN A 307 -34.10 -8.21 -5.09
N ALA A 308 -33.56 -9.16 -4.32
CA ALA A 308 -34.36 -10.20 -3.67
C ALA A 308 -35.26 -9.61 -2.56
N PRO A 309 -36.58 -9.85 -2.58
CA PRO A 309 -37.46 -9.34 -1.53
C PRO A 309 -37.24 -10.09 -0.20
N PRO A 310 -37.36 -9.42 0.95
CA PRO A 310 -37.18 -10.06 2.25
C PRO A 310 -38.21 -11.18 2.45
N GLU A 311 -37.77 -12.32 2.98
CA GLU A 311 -38.66 -13.41 3.36
C GLU A 311 -39.70 -12.93 4.38
N ARG A 312 -40.94 -13.40 4.24
CA ARG A 312 -42.00 -13.06 5.19
C ARG A 312 -41.74 -13.79 6.51
N GLU A 313 -41.50 -13.03 7.57
CA GLU A 313 -41.45 -13.58 8.93
C GLU A 313 -42.72 -14.41 9.23
N PRO A 314 -42.60 -15.57 9.88
CA PRO A 314 -43.75 -16.31 10.40
C PRO A 314 -44.40 -15.52 11.55
N GLU A 315 -45.74 -15.50 11.59
CA GLU A 315 -46.50 -14.81 12.64
C GLU A 315 -46.18 -15.38 14.05
N LYS A 316 -45.94 -14.48 15.01
CA LYS A 316 -45.43 -14.82 16.35
C LYS A 316 -46.55 -15.39 17.25
N PRO A 317 -46.27 -16.41 18.09
CA PRO A 317 -47.27 -17.00 18.98
C PRO A 317 -47.61 -16.05 20.15
N THR A 318 -48.91 -15.88 20.44
CA THR A 318 -49.42 -15.08 21.57
C THR A 318 -50.17 -15.98 22.55
N ARG A 319 -50.10 -15.69 23.86
CA ARG A 319 -50.79 -16.46 24.91
C ARG A 319 -51.76 -15.55 25.66
N TYR A 320 -52.90 -16.11 26.05
CA TYR A 320 -53.88 -15.43 26.91
C TYR A 320 -53.48 -15.64 28.38
N GLU A 321 -53.41 -14.56 29.15
CA GLU A 321 -53.15 -14.55 30.60
C GLU A 321 -54.34 -13.94 31.34
N TYR A 322 -54.71 -14.52 32.47
CA TYR A 322 -55.88 -14.12 33.26
C TYR A 322 -55.77 -14.59 34.71
N HIS A 323 -56.30 -13.78 35.62
CA HIS A 323 -56.16 -13.89 37.06
C HIS A 323 -57.53 -13.84 37.77
N LEU A 324 -57.54 -14.07 39.09
CA LEU A 324 -58.74 -13.91 39.91
C LEU A 324 -59.17 -12.44 39.94
N GLY A 325 -60.42 -12.17 39.59
CA GLY A 325 -60.98 -10.82 39.44
C GLY A 325 -60.91 -10.25 38.02
N ASP A 326 -60.28 -10.94 37.05
CA ASP A 326 -60.22 -10.45 35.67
C ASP A 326 -61.57 -10.64 34.95
N THR A 327 -61.89 -9.69 34.06
CA THR A 327 -63.10 -9.70 33.23
C THR A 327 -62.87 -10.49 31.93
N VAL A 328 -63.73 -11.49 31.70
CA VAL A 328 -63.71 -12.38 30.53
C VAL A 328 -65.07 -12.40 29.83
N TYR A 329 -65.06 -12.44 28.50
CA TYR A 329 -66.25 -12.49 27.66
C TYR A 329 -66.46 -13.90 27.13
N ILE A 330 -67.59 -14.52 27.46
CA ILE A 330 -67.96 -15.86 26.99
C ILE A 330 -69.19 -15.73 26.09
N GLY A 331 -68.96 -15.66 24.78
CA GLY A 331 -69.99 -15.27 23.81
C GLY A 331 -70.16 -13.75 23.78
N ALA A 332 -71.36 -13.26 24.10
CA ALA A 332 -71.66 -11.82 24.18
C ALA A 332 -71.78 -11.30 25.63
N ASP A 333 -71.65 -12.19 26.62
CA ASP A 333 -71.90 -11.91 28.03
C ASP A 333 -70.59 -11.74 28.81
N GLU A 334 -70.59 -10.83 29.79
CA GLU A 334 -69.43 -10.41 30.58
C GLU A 334 -69.39 -11.11 31.95
N TYR A 335 -68.23 -11.68 32.29
CA TYR A 335 -68.01 -12.47 33.50
C TYR A 335 -66.75 -12.05 34.26
N GLU A 336 -66.77 -12.17 35.59
CA GLU A 336 -65.60 -11.97 36.46
C GLU A 336 -65.09 -13.32 37.00
N ILE A 337 -63.77 -13.59 36.96
CA ILE A 337 -63.22 -14.86 37.45
C ILE A 337 -63.19 -14.90 38.99
N LEU A 338 -64.03 -15.73 39.62
CA LEU A 338 -64.09 -15.87 41.09
C LEU A 338 -63.16 -16.93 41.66
N ASN A 339 -62.93 -18.02 40.92
CA ASN A 339 -62.05 -19.11 41.34
C ASN A 339 -61.41 -19.73 40.10
N LEU A 340 -60.13 -20.07 40.24
CA LEU A 340 -59.26 -20.53 39.18
C LEU A 340 -58.54 -21.78 39.69
N GLY A 341 -59.27 -22.89 39.80
CA GLY A 341 -58.71 -24.18 40.22
C GLY A 341 -58.07 -24.94 39.05
N ASP A 342 -57.31 -25.98 39.38
CA ASP A 342 -56.58 -26.80 38.40
C ASP A 342 -57.51 -27.50 37.39
N ASP A 343 -58.71 -27.88 37.83
CA ASP A 343 -59.69 -28.64 37.02
C ASP A 343 -60.97 -27.82 36.70
N THR A 344 -61.29 -26.81 37.51
CA THR A 344 -62.55 -26.04 37.42
C THR A 344 -62.37 -24.54 37.65
N VAL A 345 -63.04 -23.73 36.82
CA VAL A 345 -63.09 -22.26 36.91
C VAL A 345 -64.53 -21.82 37.21
N THR A 346 -64.74 -21.02 38.26
CA THR A 346 -66.05 -20.38 38.52
C THR A 346 -66.04 -18.93 38.07
N LEU A 347 -67.06 -18.56 37.30
CA LEU A 347 -67.31 -17.20 36.82
C LEU A 347 -68.53 -16.59 37.50
N PHE A 348 -68.43 -15.31 37.87
CA PHE A 348 -69.55 -14.49 38.35
C PHE A 348 -70.29 -13.85 37.18
N ASP A 349 -71.60 -14.03 37.13
CA ASP A 349 -72.47 -13.32 36.18
C ASP A 349 -72.87 -11.97 36.78
N THR A 350 -72.32 -10.87 36.23
CA THR A 350 -72.60 -9.51 36.72
C THR A 350 -74.04 -9.07 36.47
N GLN A 351 -74.72 -9.67 35.49
CA GLN A 351 -76.11 -9.39 35.14
C GLN A 351 -77.09 -10.24 35.97
N TYR A 352 -76.66 -11.43 36.40
CA TYR A 352 -77.44 -12.35 37.23
C TYR A 352 -76.69 -12.86 38.49
N PRO A 353 -76.41 -12.00 39.49
CA PRO A 353 -75.58 -12.28 40.68
C PRO A 353 -75.96 -13.46 41.60
N LEU A 354 -77.02 -14.21 41.28
CA LEU A 354 -77.47 -15.38 42.02
C LEU A 354 -77.00 -16.71 41.40
N PHE A 355 -76.36 -16.66 40.23
CA PHE A 355 -75.97 -17.84 39.46
C PHE A 355 -74.52 -17.72 38.97
N ASN A 356 -73.60 -18.41 39.64
CA ASN A 356 -72.24 -18.59 39.14
C ASN A 356 -72.23 -19.64 38.01
N LYS A 357 -71.37 -19.48 37.01
CA LYS A 357 -71.11 -20.51 35.99
C LYS A 357 -69.83 -21.26 36.32
N GLU A 358 -69.88 -22.58 36.29
CA GLU A 358 -68.72 -23.47 36.44
C GLU A 358 -68.34 -24.04 35.07
N PHE A 359 -67.07 -23.94 34.72
CA PHE A 359 -66.47 -24.54 33.52
C PHE A 359 -65.30 -25.44 33.92
N SER A 360 -65.03 -26.49 33.13
CA SER A 360 -63.74 -27.18 33.23
C SER A 360 -62.61 -26.26 32.76
N ARG A 361 -61.40 -26.43 33.29
CA ARG A 361 -60.24 -25.58 32.97
C ARG A 361 -59.97 -25.48 31.47
N ASN A 362 -60.01 -26.61 30.77
CA ASN A 362 -59.80 -26.71 29.33
C ASN A 362 -60.95 -26.08 28.51
N GLU A 363 -62.21 -26.29 28.92
CA GLU A 363 -63.37 -25.67 28.26
C GLU A 363 -63.35 -24.14 28.41
N PHE A 364 -62.92 -23.64 29.57
CA PHE A 364 -62.73 -22.23 29.82
C PHE A 364 -61.64 -21.64 28.91
N GLU A 365 -60.47 -22.28 28.86
CA GLU A 365 -59.35 -21.87 28.00
C GLU A 365 -59.74 -21.78 26.52
N GLN A 366 -60.44 -22.79 26.00
CA GLN A 366 -60.95 -22.78 24.63
C GLN A 366 -61.91 -21.61 24.38
N LYS A 367 -62.89 -21.39 25.28
CA LYS A 367 -63.89 -20.31 25.14
C LYS A 367 -63.27 -18.91 25.26
N VAL A 368 -62.19 -18.75 26.02
CA VAL A 368 -61.46 -17.48 26.10
C VAL A 368 -60.76 -17.19 24.77
N GLN A 369 -60.07 -18.18 24.19
CA GLN A 369 -59.35 -18.06 22.92
C GLN A 369 -60.28 -17.91 21.70
N GLU A 370 -61.46 -18.53 21.70
CA GLU A 370 -62.41 -18.47 20.59
C GLU A 370 -63.11 -17.10 20.44
N ASN A 371 -63.03 -16.22 21.44
CA ASN A 371 -63.73 -14.94 21.44
C ASN A 371 -62.76 -13.75 21.32
N PRO A 372 -62.74 -13.03 20.18
CA PRO A 372 -61.89 -11.84 19.99
C PRO A 372 -62.15 -10.70 20.99
N MET A 373 -63.29 -10.70 21.69
CA MET A 373 -63.52 -9.76 22.80
C MET A 373 -62.64 -10.01 24.02
N ASN A 374 -61.88 -11.11 24.05
CA ASN A 374 -60.85 -11.39 25.06
C ASN A 374 -59.44 -10.98 24.62
N ASP A 375 -59.28 -10.30 23.48
CA ASP A 375 -57.96 -9.91 22.99
C ASP A 375 -57.24 -8.91 23.93
N HIS A 376 -57.95 -8.27 24.87
CA HIS A 376 -57.35 -7.50 25.98
C HIS A 376 -56.63 -8.35 27.02
N LEU A 377 -56.83 -9.68 27.00
CA LEU A 377 -56.13 -10.67 27.83
C LEU A 377 -54.97 -11.34 27.08
N ARG A 378 -54.69 -10.94 25.83
CA ARG A 378 -53.49 -11.37 25.10
C ARG A 378 -52.32 -10.52 25.57
N ALA A 379 -51.38 -11.17 26.26
CA ALA A 379 -50.09 -10.57 26.52
C ALA A 379 -49.19 -10.75 25.27
N GLU A 380 -48.59 -9.66 24.79
CA GLU A 380 -47.38 -9.78 23.98
C GLU A 380 -46.26 -10.30 24.90
N VAL A 381 -45.67 -11.45 24.55
CA VAL A 381 -44.53 -11.98 25.30
C VAL A 381 -43.33 -11.07 25.01
N SER A 382 -43.06 -10.13 25.92
CA SER A 382 -41.87 -9.28 25.81
C SER A 382 -40.61 -10.15 25.89
N ALA A 383 -39.74 -10.05 24.89
CA ALA A 383 -38.46 -10.75 24.84
C ALA A 383 -37.41 -10.13 25.80
N ALA A 384 -37.79 -9.96 27.08
CA ALA A 384 -36.99 -9.36 28.14
C ALA A 384 -37.36 -9.89 29.54
N SER A 385 -37.74 -11.16 29.66
CA SER A 385 -37.70 -11.93 30.93
C SER A 385 -38.02 -13.43 30.75
N VAL A 386 -37.55 -14.02 29.64
CA VAL A 386 -37.28 -15.46 29.56
C VAL A 386 -35.91 -15.63 28.93
N GLU A 387 -34.86 -15.52 29.75
CA GLU A 387 -33.73 -16.43 29.50
C GLU A 387 -34.28 -17.86 29.59
N PRO A 388 -33.79 -18.82 28.80
CA PRO A 388 -34.11 -20.22 29.07
C PRO A 388 -33.78 -20.46 30.54
N VAL A 389 -34.73 -20.99 31.31
CA VAL A 389 -34.46 -21.37 32.71
C VAL A 389 -33.40 -22.45 32.65
N ARG A 390 -32.14 -22.03 32.81
CA ARG A 390 -31.00 -22.93 32.77
C ARG A 390 -31.21 -23.86 33.94
N THR A 391 -31.25 -25.16 33.66
CA THR A 391 -31.22 -26.15 34.73
C THR A 391 -29.95 -25.88 35.57
N PRO A 392 -29.94 -26.20 36.88
CA PRO A 392 -28.73 -26.03 37.69
C PRO A 392 -27.49 -26.73 37.08
N TRP A 393 -27.70 -27.78 36.28
CA TRP A 393 -26.68 -28.41 35.44
C TRP A 393 -26.17 -27.51 34.31
N GLN A 394 -27.03 -26.82 33.56
CA GLN A 394 -26.63 -25.88 32.51
C GLN A 394 -25.93 -24.64 33.07
N GLU A 395 -26.32 -24.17 34.27
CA GLU A 395 -25.57 -23.12 34.97
C GLU A 395 -24.20 -23.62 35.45
N TYR A 396 -24.15 -24.81 36.06
CA TYR A 396 -22.90 -25.45 36.49
C TYR A 396 -21.94 -25.67 35.32
N SER A 397 -22.42 -26.29 34.24
CA SER A 397 -21.64 -26.59 33.03
C SER A 397 -21.09 -25.30 32.43
N ALA A 398 -21.90 -24.24 32.32
CA ALA A 398 -21.41 -22.95 31.84
C ALA A 398 -20.34 -22.30 32.75
N ILE A 399 -20.37 -22.55 34.07
CA ILE A 399 -19.30 -22.09 34.98
C ILE A 399 -18.04 -22.96 34.81
N LYS A 400 -18.18 -24.28 34.68
CA LYS A 400 -17.08 -25.23 34.49
C LYS A 400 -16.41 -25.08 33.12
N GLU A 401 -17.17 -24.83 32.05
CA GLU A 401 -16.65 -24.51 30.70
C GLU A 401 -15.81 -23.23 30.69
N ARG A 402 -16.19 -22.21 31.50
CA ARG A 402 -15.39 -20.98 31.65
C ARG A 402 -14.18 -21.15 32.57
N ASN A 403 -14.15 -22.20 33.40
CA ASN A 403 -13.12 -22.44 34.41
C ASN A 403 -12.75 -23.93 34.45
N PRO A 404 -12.25 -24.52 33.33
CA PRO A 404 -12.10 -25.97 33.19
C PRO A 404 -11.08 -26.55 34.18
N GLU A 405 -10.01 -25.82 34.47
CA GLU A 405 -8.96 -26.21 35.43
C GLU A 405 -9.39 -26.10 36.90
N CYS A 406 -10.52 -25.45 37.19
CA CYS A 406 -11.01 -25.28 38.56
C CYS A 406 -11.98 -26.40 38.97
N VAL A 407 -11.84 -26.91 40.20
CA VAL A 407 -12.90 -27.69 40.85
C VAL A 407 -14.03 -26.73 41.23
N VAL A 408 -15.21 -26.90 40.61
CA VAL A 408 -16.35 -26.00 40.83
C VAL A 408 -17.23 -26.48 41.98
N LEU A 409 -17.22 -25.76 43.09
CA LEU A 409 -18.12 -25.94 44.23
C LEU A 409 -19.38 -25.08 44.02
N TYR A 410 -20.49 -25.68 43.57
CA TYR A 410 -21.70 -24.95 43.20
C TYR A 410 -22.82 -25.08 44.22
N GLN A 411 -23.26 -23.96 44.83
CA GLN A 411 -24.24 -24.01 45.91
C GLN A 411 -25.64 -24.44 45.44
N MET A 412 -26.14 -25.52 46.02
CA MET A 412 -27.51 -26.03 45.89
C MET A 412 -28.14 -26.17 47.28
N GLY A 413 -28.82 -25.10 47.72
CA GLY A 413 -29.40 -25.02 49.06
C GLY A 413 -28.32 -24.99 50.14
N ASP A 414 -28.39 -25.94 51.08
CA ASP A 414 -27.47 -26.04 52.22
C ASP A 414 -26.16 -26.80 51.88
N PHE A 415 -25.97 -27.20 50.62
CA PHE A 415 -24.81 -27.96 50.13
C PHE A 415 -24.15 -27.25 48.95
N PHE A 416 -22.87 -27.57 48.72
CA PHE A 416 -22.13 -27.27 47.51
C PHE A 416 -21.91 -28.58 46.76
N GLU A 417 -22.38 -28.65 45.52
CA GLU A 417 -22.31 -29.85 44.69
C GLU A 417 -21.18 -29.67 43.66
N VAL A 418 -20.27 -30.65 43.61
CA VAL A 418 -19.39 -30.92 42.46
C VAL A 418 -20.13 -31.93 41.59
N MET A 419 -20.11 -31.74 40.28
CA MET A 419 -20.85 -32.55 39.31
C MET A 419 -19.99 -32.85 38.07
N GLY A 420 -20.25 -33.97 37.39
CA GLY A 420 -19.50 -34.34 36.18
C GLY A 420 -18.09 -34.89 36.47
N ASP A 421 -17.12 -34.55 35.63
CA ASP A 421 -15.83 -35.29 35.57
C ASP A 421 -14.95 -35.11 36.81
N ASP A 422 -15.00 -33.94 37.47
CA ASP A 422 -14.27 -33.65 38.73
C ASP A 422 -14.66 -34.61 39.87
N VAL A 423 -15.86 -35.21 39.79
CA VAL A 423 -16.48 -35.94 40.90
C VAL A 423 -15.69 -37.16 41.33
N SER A 424 -15.01 -37.88 40.43
CA SER A 424 -14.21 -39.04 40.82
C SER A 424 -12.97 -38.60 41.61
N ALA A 425 -12.27 -37.55 41.17
CA ALA A 425 -11.09 -37.03 41.84
C ALA A 425 -11.43 -36.46 43.22
N VAL A 426 -12.45 -35.60 43.28
CA VAL A 426 -12.91 -34.98 44.54
C VAL A 426 -13.53 -36.00 45.51
N ALA A 427 -14.17 -37.06 45.01
CA ALA A 427 -14.66 -38.16 45.84
C ALA A 427 -13.50 -38.94 46.48
N ASP A 428 -12.53 -39.36 45.68
CA ASP A 428 -11.43 -40.22 46.11
C ASP A 428 -10.44 -39.47 47.04
N ASP A 429 -10.09 -38.22 46.71
CA ASP A 429 -9.12 -37.42 47.48
C ASP A 429 -9.67 -36.92 48.83
N LEU A 430 -11.00 -36.73 48.95
CA LEU A 430 -11.66 -36.26 50.18
C LEU A 430 -12.46 -37.36 50.93
N ASP A 431 -12.41 -38.61 50.46
CA ASP A 431 -13.20 -39.77 50.98
C ASP A 431 -14.71 -39.46 51.06
N LEU A 432 -15.26 -38.86 49.99
CA LEU A 432 -16.66 -38.44 49.87
C LEU A 432 -17.50 -39.43 49.05
N VAL A 433 -18.78 -39.56 49.39
CA VAL A 433 -19.69 -40.52 48.72
C VAL A 433 -20.28 -39.91 47.44
N THR A 434 -19.88 -40.44 46.29
CA THR A 434 -20.52 -40.16 44.99
C THR A 434 -21.97 -40.64 44.97
N THR A 435 -22.87 -39.82 44.42
CA THR A 435 -24.29 -40.14 44.20
C THR A 435 -24.73 -39.70 42.80
N GLN A 436 -25.93 -40.11 42.35
CA GLN A 436 -26.42 -39.77 41.01
C GLN A 436 -27.69 -38.91 41.04
N ARG A 437 -27.68 -37.83 40.28
CA ARG A 437 -28.81 -36.92 40.08
C ARG A 437 -29.32 -37.02 38.64
N ALA A 438 -30.64 -37.05 38.47
CA ALA A 438 -31.25 -37.00 37.15
C ALA A 438 -31.29 -35.56 36.62
N VAL A 439 -30.96 -35.40 35.34
CA VAL A 439 -31.02 -34.13 34.60
C VAL A 439 -32.04 -34.28 33.46
N ASP A 440 -32.53 -33.17 32.91
CA ASP A 440 -33.50 -33.17 31.81
C ASP A 440 -33.03 -34.03 30.64
N GLY A 441 -33.97 -34.72 29.98
CA GLY A 441 -33.65 -35.62 28.86
C GLY A 441 -33.39 -37.09 29.25
N ASN A 442 -33.65 -37.48 30.51
CA ASN A 442 -33.52 -38.85 31.03
C ASN A 442 -32.06 -39.31 31.28
N GLU A 443 -31.13 -38.36 31.32
CA GLU A 443 -29.71 -38.56 31.66
C GLU A 443 -29.47 -38.46 33.17
N ARG A 444 -28.31 -38.96 33.62
CA ARG A 444 -27.89 -38.94 35.03
C ARG A 444 -26.44 -38.51 35.12
N VAL A 445 -26.17 -37.58 36.03
CA VAL A 445 -24.82 -37.10 36.33
C VAL A 445 -24.41 -37.59 37.71
N ASP A 446 -23.15 -38.00 37.84
CA ASP A 446 -22.53 -38.25 39.15
C ASP A 446 -22.28 -36.89 39.84
N ILE A 447 -22.49 -36.85 41.15
CA ILE A 447 -22.33 -35.68 42.02
C ILE A 447 -21.70 -36.04 43.37
N VAL A 448 -20.97 -35.10 43.96
CA VAL A 448 -20.49 -35.12 45.35
C VAL A 448 -20.98 -33.85 46.05
N GLY A 449 -21.63 -34.02 47.22
CA GLY A 449 -22.20 -32.92 47.99
C GLY A 449 -21.43 -32.61 49.26
N ILE A 450 -20.88 -31.40 49.35
CA ILE A 450 -20.16 -30.87 50.51
C ILE A 450 -21.13 -29.98 51.32
N PRO A 451 -21.36 -30.23 52.62
CA PRO A 451 -22.18 -29.35 53.45
C PRO A 451 -21.62 -27.91 53.49
N SER A 452 -22.49 -26.91 53.35
CA SER A 452 -22.10 -25.48 53.35
C SER A 452 -21.30 -25.06 54.59
N ASN A 453 -21.53 -25.67 55.75
CA ASN A 453 -20.78 -25.42 56.97
C ASN A 453 -19.37 -26.07 57.02
N ARG A 454 -18.97 -26.79 55.97
CA ARG A 454 -17.60 -27.32 55.77
C ARG A 454 -16.92 -26.74 54.53
N LEU A 455 -17.53 -25.74 53.88
CA LEU A 455 -17.02 -25.15 52.64
C LEU A 455 -15.59 -24.64 52.77
N ASP A 456 -15.31 -23.81 53.78
CA ASP A 456 -13.99 -23.20 54.00
C ASP A 456 -12.91 -24.27 54.24
N GLU A 457 -13.21 -25.29 55.06
CA GLU A 457 -12.31 -26.41 55.34
C GLU A 457 -12.00 -27.20 54.07
N THR A 458 -13.03 -27.51 53.28
CA THR A 458 -12.92 -28.36 52.08
C THR A 458 -12.24 -27.63 50.93
N THR A 459 -12.48 -26.32 50.81
CA THR A 459 -11.82 -25.44 49.83
C THR A 459 -10.31 -25.41 50.11
N GLU A 460 -9.89 -25.22 51.36
CA GLU A 460 -8.47 -25.17 51.69
C GLU A 460 -7.78 -26.55 51.57
N GLU A 461 -8.50 -27.63 51.87
CA GLU A 461 -8.02 -29.01 51.68
C GLU A 461 -7.71 -29.29 50.20
N LEU A 462 -8.66 -29.00 49.30
CA LEU A 462 -8.46 -29.09 47.84
C LEU A 462 -7.30 -28.21 47.33
N ARG A 463 -7.19 -26.97 47.81
CA ARG A 463 -6.08 -26.06 47.45
C ARG A 463 -4.72 -26.53 47.95
N SER A 464 -4.68 -27.31 49.04
CA SER A 464 -3.45 -27.94 49.54
C SER A 464 -3.05 -29.20 48.77
N LEU A 465 -4.01 -29.84 48.11
CA LEU A 465 -3.81 -30.99 47.22
C LEU A 465 -3.36 -30.60 45.80
N GLY A 466 -3.43 -29.30 45.46
CA GLY A 466 -3.00 -28.76 44.16
C GLY A 466 -4.13 -28.30 43.25
N TYR A 467 -5.39 -28.38 43.68
CA TYR A 467 -6.52 -27.91 42.89
C TYR A 467 -6.74 -26.40 43.03
N ASP A 468 -6.95 -25.72 41.90
CA ASP A 468 -7.60 -24.41 41.91
C ASP A 468 -9.11 -24.64 42.15
N VAL A 469 -9.72 -23.87 43.05
CA VAL A 469 -11.11 -24.12 43.50
C VAL A 469 -11.96 -22.90 43.22
N LEU A 470 -13.05 -23.09 42.47
CA LEU A 470 -14.05 -22.03 42.21
C LEU A 470 -15.27 -22.28 43.08
N VAL A 471 -15.57 -21.36 43.97
CA VAL A 471 -16.75 -21.40 44.84
C VAL A 471 -17.83 -20.49 44.28
N ALA A 472 -19.00 -21.06 43.99
CA ALA A 472 -20.14 -20.36 43.39
C ALA A 472 -21.35 -20.30 44.34
N PRO A 473 -21.34 -19.42 45.38
CA PRO A 473 -22.42 -19.29 46.34
C PRO A 473 -23.60 -18.47 45.79
N LEU A 474 -24.78 -18.69 46.36
CA LEU A 474 -26.02 -17.99 46.02
C LEU A 474 -26.34 -16.93 47.08
N GLU A 475 -25.82 -15.72 46.89
CA GLU A 475 -25.94 -14.60 47.82
C GLU A 475 -27.01 -13.61 47.37
N VAL A 476 -28.01 -13.34 48.22
CA VAL A 476 -29.09 -12.38 47.93
C VAL A 476 -29.84 -12.69 46.61
N GLY A 477 -29.91 -13.98 46.24
CA GLY A 477 -30.55 -14.44 45.00
C GLY A 477 -29.69 -14.28 43.73
N ARG A 478 -28.45 -13.81 43.85
CA ARG A 478 -27.46 -13.77 42.76
C ARG A 478 -26.37 -14.80 43.01
N ARG A 479 -25.92 -15.49 41.95
CA ARG A 479 -24.76 -16.36 42.04
C ARG A 479 -23.49 -15.52 41.83
N ASN A 480 -22.60 -15.56 42.81
CA ASN A 480 -21.26 -14.99 42.72
C ASN A 480 -20.27 -16.12 42.39
N GLU A 481 -19.09 -15.79 41.87
CA GLU A 481 -18.03 -16.76 41.52
C GLU A 481 -16.72 -16.28 42.15
N TYR A 482 -16.08 -17.11 42.99
CA TYR A 482 -14.84 -16.79 43.69
C TYR A 482 -13.80 -17.88 43.42
N ILE A 483 -12.67 -17.50 42.79
CA ILE A 483 -11.58 -18.43 42.47
C ILE A 483 -10.51 -18.34 43.56
N PHE A 484 -10.13 -19.50 44.08
CA PHE A 484 -9.09 -19.67 45.09
C PHE A 484 -7.98 -20.56 44.51
N PRO A 485 -6.83 -20.00 44.11
CA PRO A 485 -5.76 -20.78 43.49
C PRO A 485 -5.11 -21.71 44.51
N SER A 486 -4.57 -22.82 44.02
CA SER A 486 -3.81 -23.81 44.78
C SER A 486 -2.61 -23.19 45.53
N THR A 487 -2.13 -23.90 46.55
CA THR A 487 -1.07 -23.41 47.45
C THR A 487 0.29 -24.07 47.20
N VAL A 488 0.42 -24.84 46.12
CA VAL A 488 1.63 -25.56 45.74
C VAL A 488 2.46 -24.70 44.78
N ASN A 489 3.42 -23.95 45.32
CA ASN A 489 4.35 -23.13 44.53
C ASN A 489 5.46 -23.98 43.91
N ASP A 490 5.59 -23.98 42.58
CA ASP A 490 6.82 -24.39 41.89
C ASP A 490 7.66 -23.14 41.53
N GLU A 491 8.62 -22.80 42.40
CA GLU A 491 9.62 -21.72 42.18
C GLU A 491 10.67 -22.06 41.09
N THR A 492 10.39 -23.01 40.19
CA THR A 492 10.96 -23.06 38.83
C THR A 492 10.22 -22.12 37.87
N LEU A 493 9.80 -20.97 38.41
CA LEU A 493 9.10 -19.82 37.84
C LEU A 493 9.96 -18.97 36.87
N GLU A 494 11.04 -19.53 36.31
CA GLU A 494 12.05 -18.79 35.54
C GLU A 494 11.87 -18.93 34.01
N ALA A 495 11.10 -18.02 33.39
CA ALA A 495 11.46 -17.34 32.12
C ALA A 495 10.31 -16.50 31.50
N GLU A 496 9.14 -17.11 31.27
CA GLU A 496 8.21 -16.69 30.20
C GLU A 496 6.77 -16.39 30.70
N LYS A 497 6.62 -15.32 31.49
CA LYS A 497 5.31 -14.65 31.72
C LYS A 497 5.43 -13.14 31.55
N GLN A 498 5.98 -12.72 30.41
CA GLN A 498 5.48 -11.52 29.75
C GLN A 498 4.09 -11.84 29.19
N GLU A 499 3.20 -10.85 29.18
CA GLU A 499 1.83 -10.92 28.61
C GLU A 499 0.84 -11.85 29.35
N GLU A 500 -0.40 -11.46 29.69
CA GLU A 500 -0.99 -10.13 29.83
C GLU A 500 -1.85 -10.07 31.11
N SER A 501 -1.64 -9.06 31.95
CA SER A 501 -2.75 -8.44 32.67
C SER A 501 -2.64 -6.95 32.44
N ARG A 502 -3.56 -6.36 31.65
CA ARG A 502 -3.55 -4.92 31.33
C ARG A 502 -3.82 -4.08 32.59
N ASN A 503 -2.75 -3.83 33.31
CA ASN A 503 -2.65 -2.83 34.36
C ASN A 503 -2.48 -1.46 33.71
N VAL A 504 -3.07 -0.44 34.32
CA VAL A 504 -2.94 0.96 33.88
C VAL A 504 -1.46 1.35 33.88
N ALA A 505 -0.92 1.59 32.70
CA ALA A 505 0.47 1.98 32.51
C ALA A 505 0.67 3.49 32.76
N VAL A 506 1.88 3.88 33.12
CA VAL A 506 2.26 5.28 33.23
C VAL A 506 2.29 5.91 31.84
N GLY A 507 1.23 6.62 31.49
CA GLY A 507 1.01 7.21 30.18
C GLY A 507 -0.41 7.05 29.67
N ASP A 508 -1.14 6.03 30.18
CA ASP A 508 -2.51 5.74 29.79
C ASP A 508 -3.44 6.92 30.08
N VAL A 509 -4.46 7.03 29.23
CA VAL A 509 -5.56 7.98 29.37
C VAL A 509 -6.74 7.22 29.94
N ILE A 510 -7.10 7.56 31.18
CA ILE A 510 -8.27 7.02 31.86
C ILE A 510 -9.32 8.12 32.02
N ARG A 511 -10.58 7.73 31.93
CA ARG A 511 -11.71 8.62 32.23
C ARG A 511 -12.18 8.36 33.66
N PHE A 512 -12.13 9.39 34.51
CA PHE A 512 -12.48 9.29 35.93
C PHE A 512 -13.27 10.55 36.37
N GLU A 513 -14.41 10.34 37.03
CA GLU A 513 -15.38 11.40 37.41
C GLU A 513 -15.77 12.37 36.27
N GLY A 514 -15.84 11.87 35.03
CA GLY A 514 -16.19 12.68 33.85
C GLY A 514 -15.08 13.64 33.41
N LYS A 515 -13.88 13.55 33.99
CA LYS A 515 -12.67 14.23 33.53
C LYS A 515 -11.67 13.21 32.97
N GLU A 516 -10.76 13.69 32.14
CA GLU A 516 -9.72 12.85 31.53
C GLU A 516 -8.37 13.13 32.20
N TRP A 517 -7.70 12.05 32.57
CA TRP A 517 -6.52 12.08 33.41
C TRP A 517 -5.39 11.30 32.74
N ARG A 518 -4.16 11.84 32.84
CA ARG A 518 -2.97 11.14 32.35
C ARG A 518 -2.11 10.65 33.50
N VAL A 519 -1.98 9.33 33.59
CA VAL A 519 -1.27 8.66 34.68
C VAL A 519 0.22 9.01 34.67
N LYS A 520 0.75 9.32 35.88
CA LYS A 520 2.16 9.70 36.13
C LYS A 520 2.90 8.70 36.99
N SER A 521 2.21 8.12 37.96
CA SER A 521 2.70 6.99 38.73
C SER A 521 1.52 6.16 39.22
N TYR A 522 1.72 4.85 39.21
CA TYR A 522 0.82 3.87 39.81
C TYR A 522 1.70 2.84 40.52
N ASP A 523 1.49 2.65 41.83
CA ASP A 523 2.27 1.74 42.68
C ASP A 523 1.44 0.56 43.21
N GLY A 524 0.33 0.24 42.51
CA GLY A 524 -0.62 -0.80 42.88
C GLY A 524 -1.64 -0.38 43.94
N PHE A 525 -1.36 0.65 44.75
CA PHE A 525 -2.29 1.16 45.76
C PHE A 525 -2.65 2.63 45.59
N MET A 526 -1.88 3.42 44.83
CA MET A 526 -2.04 4.87 44.78
C MET A 526 -1.75 5.43 43.38
N LEU A 527 -2.71 6.16 42.83
CA LEU A 527 -2.61 6.81 41.52
C LEU A 527 -2.27 8.30 41.65
N SER A 528 -1.24 8.75 40.93
CA SER A 528 -1.00 10.17 40.64
C SER A 528 -1.14 10.44 39.14
N ALA A 529 -1.81 11.54 38.80
CA ALA A 529 -2.05 11.94 37.42
C ALA A 529 -2.16 13.47 37.28
N ASP A 530 -1.98 13.96 36.05
CA ASP A 530 -2.29 15.35 35.69
C ASP A 530 -3.73 15.42 35.17
N ASN A 531 -4.50 16.40 35.65
CA ASN A 531 -5.81 16.74 35.11
C ASN A 531 -5.66 17.41 33.74
N LEU A 532 -6.46 17.00 32.75
CA LEU A 532 -6.45 17.57 31.39
C LEU A 532 -7.66 18.51 31.10
N ASP A 533 -8.52 18.77 32.09
CA ASP A 533 -9.67 19.67 31.97
C ASP A 533 -9.27 21.13 31.66
N ALA A 534 -9.89 21.71 30.62
CA ALA A 534 -9.49 22.97 30.01
C ALA A 534 -9.90 24.23 30.79
N ASN A 535 -10.75 24.11 31.82
CA ASN A 535 -11.22 25.27 32.61
C ASN A 535 -10.36 25.59 33.84
N ASP A 536 -9.45 24.71 34.25
CA ASP A 536 -8.65 24.89 35.46
C ASP A 536 -7.25 25.44 35.10
N ASN A 537 -7.05 26.74 35.34
CA ASN A 537 -5.92 27.49 34.76
C ASN A 537 -4.57 27.26 35.49
N GLN A 538 -4.46 26.15 36.23
CA GLN A 538 -3.21 25.55 36.72
C GLN A 538 -3.30 24.03 36.64
N ALA A 539 -2.67 23.44 35.62
CA ALA A 539 -2.40 22.00 35.59
C ALA A 539 -1.57 21.63 36.84
N SER A 540 -2.19 20.91 37.76
CA SER A 540 -1.59 20.53 39.05
C SER A 540 -1.59 19.01 39.20
N LEU A 541 -0.41 18.48 39.48
CA LEU A 541 -0.22 17.06 39.73
C LEU A 541 -0.93 16.72 41.04
N SER A 542 -1.99 15.92 40.92
CA SER A 542 -2.95 15.69 42.00
C SER A 542 -3.02 14.21 42.38
N TRP A 543 -3.24 13.98 43.66
CA TRP A 543 -3.45 12.65 44.23
C TRP A 543 -4.91 12.26 44.04
N ILE A 544 -5.15 11.17 43.30
CA ILE A 544 -6.51 10.71 43.00
C ILE A 544 -6.90 9.55 43.94
N GLY A 545 -5.92 8.84 44.53
CA GLY A 545 -6.10 7.93 45.66
C GLY A 545 -5.88 6.47 45.31
N SER A 546 -6.43 5.57 46.15
CA SER A 546 -6.61 4.15 45.80
C SER A 546 -7.87 4.04 44.96
N ILE A 547 -7.73 3.48 43.76
CA ILE A 547 -8.75 3.44 42.71
C ILE A 547 -8.77 2.02 42.16
N ASP A 548 -9.93 1.38 42.17
CA ASP A 548 -10.10 0.01 41.68
C ASP A 548 -10.39 -0.01 40.16
N LYS A 549 -10.19 -1.16 39.51
CA LYS A 549 -10.33 -1.34 38.05
C LYS A 549 -11.72 -0.95 37.48
N HIS A 550 -12.75 -0.81 38.32
CA HIS A 550 -14.11 -0.46 37.91
C HIS A 550 -14.43 1.03 38.05
N ASP A 551 -13.55 1.81 38.68
CA ASP A 551 -13.77 3.24 38.93
C ASP A 551 -13.51 4.09 37.67
N PHE A 552 -12.73 3.56 36.71
CA PHE A 552 -12.34 4.19 35.46
C PHE A 552 -12.48 3.20 34.28
N GLU A 553 -12.53 3.72 33.06
CA GLU A 553 -12.66 2.91 31.83
C GLU A 553 -11.38 2.99 30.96
N VAL A 554 -10.99 1.85 30.38
CA VAL A 554 -9.92 1.69 29.37
C VAL A 554 -10.55 1.15 28.08
N VAL A 555 -10.15 1.65 26.91
CA VAL A 555 -11.11 1.83 25.80
C VAL A 555 -10.85 0.95 24.53
N LYS A 556 -10.45 -0.36 24.58
CA LYS A 556 -10.49 -1.39 23.44
C LYS A 556 -9.81 -2.84 23.59
N GLN A 557 -10.36 -3.91 22.92
CA GLN A 557 -9.77 -5.19 22.30
C GLN A 557 -10.40 -6.64 22.52
N GLU A 558 -9.96 -7.70 21.76
CA GLU A 558 -10.65 -9.00 21.38
C GLU A 558 -9.74 -10.33 21.16
N PRO A 559 -10.22 -11.58 20.81
CA PRO A 559 -9.57 -12.96 21.05
C PRO A 559 -9.32 -14.03 19.89
N GLU A 560 -8.92 -15.32 20.17
CA GLU A 560 -8.16 -16.31 19.28
C GLU A 560 -8.50 -17.88 19.23
N GLN A 561 -7.66 -18.75 18.57
CA GLN A 561 -7.80 -20.25 18.25
C GLN A 561 -6.66 -21.20 18.77
N THR A 562 -6.79 -22.57 18.74
CA THR A 562 -5.81 -23.59 19.28
C THR A 562 -5.56 -24.91 18.47
N VAL A 563 -4.51 -25.70 18.83
CA VAL A 563 -3.99 -26.97 18.22
C VAL A 563 -3.72 -28.07 19.28
N GLU A 564 -4.07 -29.33 19.01
CA GLU A 564 -3.69 -30.50 19.84
C GLU A 564 -2.22 -30.92 19.66
N THR A 565 -1.48 -31.08 20.77
CA THR A 565 -0.11 -31.59 20.77
C THR A 565 0.11 -32.68 21.83
N ASN A 566 1.29 -33.32 21.80
CA ASN A 566 1.73 -34.30 22.81
C ASN A 566 1.77 -33.75 24.25
N ILE A 567 1.58 -32.44 24.44
CA ILE A 567 1.65 -31.71 25.71
C ILE A 567 0.34 -30.99 26.08
N GLY A 568 -0.70 -31.11 25.24
CA GLY A 568 -2.01 -30.47 25.43
C GLY A 568 -2.42 -29.57 24.26
N ASN A 569 -3.53 -28.85 24.44
CA ASN A 569 -4.00 -27.83 23.50
C ASN A 569 -3.20 -26.55 23.67
N MET A 570 -2.61 -26.07 22.57
CA MET A 570 -1.76 -24.89 22.53
C MET A 570 -2.33 -23.89 21.51
N PRO A 571 -2.31 -22.56 21.74
CA PRO A 571 -2.69 -21.58 20.73
C PRO A 571 -2.01 -21.85 19.38
N VAL A 572 -2.73 -21.62 18.27
CA VAL A 572 -2.16 -21.95 16.94
C VAL A 572 -0.90 -21.11 16.65
N GLU A 573 -0.87 -19.87 17.14
CA GLU A 573 0.30 -18.98 17.02
C GLU A 573 1.49 -19.48 17.85
N ASP A 574 1.28 -19.92 19.10
CA ASP A 574 2.33 -20.55 19.92
C ASP A 574 2.89 -21.84 19.26
N TYR A 575 2.00 -22.67 18.69
CA TYR A 575 2.40 -23.87 17.97
C TYR A 575 3.28 -23.56 16.75
N ARG A 576 2.94 -22.51 16.01
CA ARG A 576 3.71 -22.01 14.86
C ARG A 576 5.12 -21.59 15.26
N GLU A 577 5.24 -20.73 16.27
CA GLU A 577 6.53 -20.23 16.74
C GLU A 577 7.42 -21.34 17.32
N ILE A 578 6.85 -22.23 18.14
CA ILE A 578 7.59 -23.37 18.71
C ILE A 578 8.10 -24.32 17.62
N GLN A 579 7.31 -24.59 16.58
CA GLN A 579 7.77 -25.39 15.45
C GLN A 579 8.88 -24.68 14.66
N ALA A 580 8.82 -23.35 14.51
CA ALA A 580 9.85 -22.59 13.83
C ALA A 580 11.19 -22.66 14.56
N VAL A 581 11.20 -22.41 15.87
CA VAL A 581 12.38 -22.53 16.73
C VAL A 581 12.95 -23.96 16.72
N GLN A 582 12.09 -24.99 16.75
CA GLN A 582 12.51 -26.39 16.65
C GLN A 582 13.15 -26.75 15.29
N ASN A 583 12.71 -26.10 14.20
CA ASN A 583 13.31 -26.25 12.88
C ASN A 583 14.53 -25.32 12.64
N GLY A 584 14.90 -24.49 13.63
CA GLY A 584 16.09 -23.64 13.61
C GLY A 584 15.90 -22.26 12.98
N PHE A 585 14.68 -21.74 13.00
CA PHE A 585 14.33 -20.38 12.58
C PHE A 585 14.10 -19.48 13.81
N ASP A 586 14.33 -18.17 13.65
CA ASP A 586 14.17 -17.19 14.73
C ASP A 586 12.68 -16.82 14.98
N SER A 587 11.80 -17.08 14.00
CA SER A 587 10.34 -16.91 14.09
C SER A 587 9.58 -17.80 13.09
N TYR A 588 8.28 -17.97 13.25
CA TYR A 588 7.42 -18.62 12.26
C TYR A 588 7.37 -17.86 10.93
N GLU A 589 7.40 -16.52 10.96
CA GLU A 589 7.50 -15.72 9.74
C GLU A 589 8.80 -16.01 8.97
N ASP A 590 9.94 -16.16 9.64
CA ASP A 590 11.21 -16.55 9.00
C ASP A 590 11.16 -17.96 8.40
N MET A 591 10.52 -18.91 9.09
CA MET A 591 10.32 -20.27 8.58
C MET A 591 9.40 -20.28 7.34
N TYR A 592 8.29 -19.53 7.39
CA TYR A 592 7.35 -19.39 6.29
C TYR A 592 8.02 -18.74 5.07
N ASN A 593 8.88 -17.74 5.29
CA ASN A 593 9.61 -17.02 4.24
C ASN A 593 10.70 -17.85 3.57
N GLN A 594 11.29 -18.82 4.28
CA GLN A 594 12.24 -19.78 3.70
C GLN A 594 11.55 -20.99 3.03
N GLY A 595 10.22 -20.96 2.86
CA GLY A 595 9.46 -21.98 2.14
C GLY A 595 9.22 -23.27 2.92
N VAL A 596 9.47 -23.28 4.23
CA VAL A 596 9.13 -24.39 5.12
C VAL A 596 7.69 -24.21 5.62
N ARG A 597 6.94 -25.30 5.73
CA ARG A 597 5.50 -25.33 5.97
C ARG A 597 5.14 -26.41 6.99
N LEU A 598 4.15 -26.15 7.84
CA LEU A 598 3.65 -27.04 8.87
C LEU A 598 2.49 -27.93 8.39
N GLY A 599 1.84 -27.56 7.28
CA GLY A 599 0.71 -28.23 6.68
C GLY A 599 -0.56 -27.37 6.70
N ASP A 600 -1.47 -27.64 5.75
CA ASP A 600 -2.63 -26.79 5.42
C ASP A 600 -3.58 -26.46 6.60
N GLU A 601 -3.61 -27.27 7.67
CA GLU A 601 -4.42 -26.99 8.89
C GLU A 601 -3.76 -26.00 9.86
N TYR A 602 -2.44 -25.79 9.76
CA TYR A 602 -1.66 -25.02 10.73
C TYR A 602 -0.90 -23.86 10.10
N ASP A 603 -0.62 -23.86 8.80
CA ASP A 603 0.01 -22.72 8.14
C ASP A 603 -0.96 -21.52 8.05
N LYS A 604 -0.69 -20.44 8.79
CA LYS A 604 -1.27 -19.11 8.54
C LYS A 604 -0.30 -18.32 7.67
N GLU A 605 -0.81 -17.64 6.66
CA GLU A 605 -0.04 -16.63 5.94
C GLU A 605 0.18 -15.42 6.85
N PRO A 606 1.42 -15.00 7.13
CA PRO A 606 1.68 -13.82 7.96
C PRO A 606 0.96 -12.58 7.41
N ALA A 607 0.45 -11.70 8.28
CA ALA A 607 -0.37 -10.56 7.86
C ALA A 607 0.33 -9.65 6.83
N MET A 608 1.65 -9.46 6.97
CA MET A 608 2.47 -8.73 6.00
C MET A 608 2.54 -9.42 4.63
N HIS A 609 2.59 -10.76 4.62
CA HIS A 609 2.56 -11.55 3.38
C HIS A 609 1.17 -11.55 2.74
N ARG A 610 0.11 -11.71 3.52
CA ARG A 610 -1.28 -11.63 3.05
C ARG A 610 -1.60 -10.25 2.50
N ALA A 611 -1.23 -9.17 3.19
CA ALA A 611 -1.39 -7.80 2.71
C ALA A 611 -0.66 -7.57 1.37
N ARG A 612 0.61 -7.98 1.28
CA ARG A 612 1.39 -7.89 0.04
C ARG A 612 0.78 -8.70 -1.10
N ARG A 613 0.33 -9.93 -0.81
CA ARG A 613 -0.29 -10.82 -1.81
C ARG A 613 -1.62 -10.25 -2.31
N LEU A 614 -2.51 -9.81 -1.42
CA LEU A 614 -3.81 -9.22 -1.78
C LEU A 614 -3.63 -7.94 -2.60
N ILE A 615 -2.72 -7.05 -2.20
CA ILE A 615 -2.37 -5.86 -2.97
C ILE A 615 -1.77 -6.22 -4.32
N ASN A 616 -0.88 -7.22 -4.41
CA ASN A 616 -0.35 -7.68 -5.69
C ASN A 616 -1.41 -8.34 -6.58
N GLU A 617 -2.29 -9.17 -6.02
CA GLU A 617 -3.38 -9.81 -6.76
C GLU A 617 -4.31 -8.75 -7.37
N PHE A 618 -4.66 -7.71 -6.60
CA PHE A 618 -5.42 -6.55 -7.08
C PHE A 618 -4.66 -5.73 -8.13
N CYS A 619 -3.40 -5.36 -7.88
CA CYS A 619 -2.64 -4.54 -8.82
C CYS A 619 -2.33 -5.29 -10.13
N VAL A 620 -2.12 -6.61 -10.07
CA VAL A 620 -1.97 -7.45 -11.26
C VAL A 620 -3.32 -7.64 -11.98
N SER A 621 -4.46 -7.70 -11.27
CA SER A 621 -5.77 -7.81 -11.93
C SER A 621 -6.25 -6.52 -12.57
N GLU A 622 -5.98 -5.36 -11.96
CA GLU A 622 -6.43 -4.05 -12.46
C GLU A 622 -5.41 -3.35 -13.38
N TYR A 623 -4.10 -3.49 -13.12
CA TYR A 623 -3.04 -2.75 -13.83
C TYR A 623 -2.00 -3.66 -14.53
N GLU A 624 -2.15 -4.99 -14.47
CA GLU A 624 -1.24 -5.97 -15.08
C GLU A 624 0.22 -5.92 -14.57
N HIS A 625 0.48 -5.24 -13.44
CA HIS A 625 1.79 -5.07 -12.83
C HIS A 625 1.76 -5.36 -11.32
N GLU A 626 2.85 -5.87 -10.77
CA GLU A 626 3.02 -6.03 -9.31
C GLU A 626 3.14 -4.65 -8.63
N ALA A 627 2.66 -4.55 -7.39
CA ALA A 627 2.75 -3.34 -6.59
C ALA A 627 4.17 -3.11 -6.03
N GLU A 628 4.56 -1.85 -5.93
CA GLU A 628 5.88 -1.46 -5.41
C GLU A 628 5.88 -1.34 -3.87
N PHE A 629 6.53 -2.29 -3.19
CA PHE A 629 6.64 -2.31 -1.72
C PHE A 629 7.93 -1.65 -1.18
N GLU A 630 8.57 -0.75 -1.93
CA GLU A 630 9.76 -0.02 -1.45
C GLU A 630 9.44 0.84 -0.21
N ASN A 631 8.23 1.41 -0.13
CA ASN A 631 7.75 2.18 1.01
C ASN A 631 6.46 1.57 1.57
N LEU A 632 6.57 0.81 2.66
CA LEU A 632 5.43 0.19 3.33
C LEU A 632 4.48 1.20 4.02
N GLU A 633 4.90 2.46 4.22
CA GLU A 633 4.03 3.53 4.74
C GLU A 633 3.15 4.15 3.64
N ALA A 634 3.43 3.90 2.36
CA ALA A 634 2.67 4.43 1.23
C ALA A 634 2.82 3.53 -0.02
N VAL A 635 2.30 2.30 0.06
CA VAL A 635 2.21 1.39 -1.10
C VAL A 635 1.13 1.90 -2.03
N SER A 636 1.45 2.23 -3.28
CA SER A 636 0.45 2.67 -4.25
C SER A 636 -0.49 1.51 -4.60
N ILE A 637 -1.80 1.72 -4.48
CA ILE A 637 -2.83 0.72 -4.82
C ILE A 637 -3.77 1.20 -5.92
N ALA A 638 -4.11 2.50 -6.00
CA ALA A 638 -4.92 2.99 -7.11
C ALA A 638 -4.55 4.40 -7.58
N TYR A 639 -4.74 4.64 -8.87
CA TYR A 639 -4.53 5.93 -9.52
C TYR A 639 -5.59 6.16 -10.60
N THR A 640 -6.21 7.35 -10.62
CA THR A 640 -7.10 7.78 -11.71
C THR A 640 -7.19 9.30 -11.79
N THR A 641 -8.01 9.83 -12.69
CA THR A 641 -8.34 11.27 -12.76
C THR A 641 -9.85 11.46 -12.77
N TYR A 642 -10.37 12.31 -11.86
CA TYR A 642 -11.79 12.59 -11.75
C TYR A 642 -12.15 13.91 -12.46
N LEU A 643 -13.20 13.87 -13.30
CA LEU A 643 -13.79 14.98 -14.08
C LEU A 643 -12.90 15.63 -15.18
N ASP A 644 -13.56 16.44 -16.03
CA ASP A 644 -12.97 17.26 -17.12
C ASP A 644 -11.84 18.22 -16.67
N GLU A 645 -11.62 18.41 -15.36
CA GLU A 645 -10.64 19.34 -14.79
C GLU A 645 -9.26 18.69 -14.50
N GLU A 646 -9.03 17.44 -14.95
CA GLU A 646 -7.75 16.71 -14.80
C GLU A 646 -7.25 16.62 -13.34
N VAL A 647 -8.15 16.37 -12.38
CA VAL A 647 -7.78 16.24 -10.96
C VAL A 647 -7.36 14.79 -10.66
N PRO A 648 -6.08 14.52 -10.34
CA PRO A 648 -5.62 13.17 -10.02
C PRO A 648 -6.19 12.70 -8.68
N VAL A 649 -6.59 11.43 -8.64
CA VAL A 649 -7.00 10.70 -7.44
C VAL A 649 -5.98 9.59 -7.23
N GLU A 650 -5.29 9.61 -6.09
CA GLU A 650 -4.24 8.67 -5.75
C GLU A 650 -4.60 7.96 -4.44
N VAL A 651 -4.44 6.65 -4.38
CA VAL A 651 -4.76 5.84 -3.20
C VAL A 651 -3.53 5.04 -2.79
N TYR A 652 -3.20 5.12 -1.50
CA TYR A 652 -2.04 4.44 -0.92
C TYR A 652 -2.44 3.64 0.32
N ALA A 653 -1.90 2.43 0.45
CA ALA A 653 -1.98 1.62 1.66
C ALA A 653 -0.75 1.88 2.55
N ASP A 654 -0.99 2.30 3.78
CA ASP A 654 -0.02 2.35 4.86
C ASP A 654 -0.10 1.04 5.66
N LEU A 655 0.82 0.12 5.39
CA LEU A 655 0.91 -1.20 6.03
C LEU A 655 1.58 -1.14 7.40
N VAL A 656 2.14 0.00 7.81
CA VAL A 656 2.84 0.20 9.08
C VAL A 656 1.95 0.96 10.08
N GLY A 657 1.24 1.98 9.61
CA GLY A 657 0.23 2.74 10.34
C GLY A 657 -1.19 2.18 10.24
N PHE A 658 -1.39 1.12 9.45
CA PHE A 658 -2.66 0.41 9.24
C PHE A 658 -3.77 1.33 8.74
N SER A 659 -3.60 1.94 7.56
CA SER A 659 -4.62 2.81 6.96
C SER A 659 -4.61 2.85 5.45
N ILE A 660 -5.77 3.08 4.84
CA ILE A 660 -5.91 3.47 3.43
C ILE A 660 -6.02 4.99 3.36
N ASN A 661 -5.23 5.63 2.49
CA ASN A 661 -5.14 7.08 2.36
C ASN A 661 -5.49 7.50 0.92
N ARG A 662 -6.53 8.32 0.75
CA ARG A 662 -6.98 8.85 -0.55
C ARG A 662 -6.55 10.29 -0.71
N TYR A 663 -5.92 10.63 -1.82
CA TYR A 663 -5.49 11.98 -2.19
C TYR A 663 -6.22 12.43 -3.44
N VAL A 664 -6.60 13.71 -3.48
CA VAL A 664 -7.29 14.34 -4.62
C VAL A 664 -6.57 15.64 -4.93
N GLY A 665 -5.98 15.76 -6.12
CA GLY A 665 -5.13 16.91 -6.48
C GLY A 665 -3.83 17.03 -5.66
N GLY A 666 -3.39 15.94 -5.03
CA GLY A 666 -2.23 15.92 -4.12
C GLY A 666 -2.54 16.36 -2.68
N GLU A 667 -3.78 16.72 -2.35
CA GLU A 667 -4.24 16.94 -0.97
C GLU A 667 -4.93 15.69 -0.43
N LEU A 668 -4.70 15.36 0.85
CA LEU A 668 -5.36 14.21 1.50
C LEU A 668 -6.87 14.47 1.57
N PHE A 669 -7.64 13.66 0.85
CA PHE A 669 -9.10 13.75 0.80
C PHE A 669 -9.73 12.99 1.98
N ASP A 670 -9.31 11.75 2.22
CA ASP A 670 -9.70 10.93 3.36
C ASP A 670 -8.56 9.99 3.81
N SER A 671 -8.73 9.40 5.00
CA SER A 671 -7.84 8.40 5.57
C SER A 671 -8.65 7.48 6.48
N GLN A 672 -8.73 6.19 6.13
CA GLN A 672 -9.47 5.18 6.87
C GLN A 672 -8.47 4.29 7.62
N LYS A 673 -8.58 4.21 8.95
CA LYS A 673 -7.57 3.60 9.83
C LYS A 673 -8.12 2.43 10.65
N TYR A 674 -7.30 1.39 10.77
CA TYR A 674 -7.60 0.12 11.43
C TYR A 674 -6.79 -0.04 12.72
N GLY A 675 -7.17 -1.01 13.56
CA GLY A 675 -6.50 -1.36 14.80
C GLY A 675 -5.28 -2.27 14.62
N SER A 676 -5.23 -3.05 13.53
CA SER A 676 -4.13 -3.96 13.20
C SER A 676 -4.00 -4.19 11.69
N LEU A 677 -2.91 -4.84 11.27
CA LEU A 677 -2.72 -5.25 9.88
C LEU A 677 -3.68 -6.38 9.45
N GLU A 678 -3.97 -7.35 10.33
CA GLU A 678 -5.07 -8.30 10.14
C GLU A 678 -6.40 -7.60 9.84
N GLU A 679 -6.79 -6.61 10.65
CA GLU A 679 -8.07 -5.91 10.47
C GLU A 679 -8.12 -5.14 9.13
N LEU A 680 -7.00 -4.54 8.71
CA LEU A 680 -6.87 -3.93 7.38
C LEU A 680 -7.01 -4.98 6.26
N CYS A 681 -6.43 -6.17 6.42
CA CYS A 681 -6.58 -7.25 5.45
C CYS A 681 -8.03 -7.71 5.31
N ASP A 682 -8.66 -8.04 6.44
CA ASP A 682 -10.01 -8.63 6.49
C ASP A 682 -11.12 -7.66 6.05
N LYS A 683 -10.94 -6.35 6.31
CA LYS A 683 -11.99 -5.34 6.06
C LYS A 683 -11.85 -4.59 4.74
N GLU A 684 -10.64 -4.46 4.20
CA GLU A 684 -10.38 -3.73 2.94
C GLU A 684 -9.64 -4.57 1.92
N LEU A 685 -8.46 -5.11 2.26
CA LEU A 685 -7.55 -5.67 1.24
C LEU A 685 -8.11 -6.93 0.55
N GLU A 686 -8.95 -7.72 1.22
CA GLU A 686 -9.66 -8.86 0.60
C GLU A 686 -10.81 -8.45 -0.34
N GLY A 687 -11.27 -7.19 -0.26
CA GLY A 687 -12.43 -6.68 -0.99
C GLY A 687 -12.11 -5.56 -1.98
N LEU A 688 -10.82 -5.33 -2.30
CA LEU A 688 -10.40 -4.18 -3.12
C LEU A 688 -11.14 -4.13 -4.46
N SER A 689 -11.75 -2.97 -4.71
CA SER A 689 -12.52 -2.65 -5.90
C SER A 689 -12.08 -1.28 -6.39
N PHE A 690 -11.56 -1.20 -7.62
CA PHE A 690 -11.09 0.07 -8.19
C PHE A 690 -12.16 1.15 -8.11
N ASP A 691 -13.39 0.83 -8.53
CA ASP A 691 -14.54 1.72 -8.49
C ASP A 691 -14.80 2.27 -7.07
N GLU A 692 -14.64 1.48 -6.01
CA GLU A 692 -14.92 1.91 -4.63
C GLU A 692 -13.74 2.72 -4.03
N LEU A 693 -12.50 2.37 -4.39
CA LEU A 693 -11.28 3.11 -4.02
C LEU A 693 -11.22 4.51 -4.65
N VAL A 694 -11.79 4.70 -5.85
CA VAL A 694 -11.76 5.99 -6.57
C VAL A 694 -13.10 6.72 -6.62
N ALA A 695 -14.20 6.11 -6.16
CA ALA A 695 -15.50 6.77 -6.03
C ALA A 695 -15.40 7.97 -5.10
N ILE A 696 -15.68 9.16 -5.64
CA ILE A 696 -15.84 10.40 -4.88
C ILE A 696 -17.28 10.86 -5.12
N ASP A 697 -18.01 11.15 -4.04
CA ASP A 697 -19.35 11.72 -4.15
C ASP A 697 -19.26 13.17 -4.65
N GLU A 698 -20.01 13.51 -5.70
CA GLU A 698 -20.05 14.88 -6.23
C GLU A 698 -20.54 15.89 -5.18
N ASP A 699 -21.42 15.48 -4.26
CA ASP A 699 -21.91 16.33 -3.16
C ASP A 699 -20.84 16.53 -2.07
N GLU A 700 -19.98 15.55 -1.77
CA GLU A 700 -18.83 15.74 -0.86
C GLU A 700 -17.75 16.64 -1.48
N LEU A 701 -17.47 16.44 -2.77
CA LEU A 701 -16.57 17.31 -3.54
C LEU A 701 -17.13 18.74 -3.60
N ALA A 702 -18.45 18.90 -3.74
CA ALA A 702 -19.14 20.17 -3.72
C ALA A 702 -19.18 20.82 -2.33
N GLU A 703 -19.35 20.08 -1.23
CA GLU A 703 -19.27 20.63 0.13
C GLU A 703 -17.87 21.18 0.43
N LYS A 704 -16.81 20.43 0.12
CA LYS A 704 -15.42 20.91 0.26
C LYS A 704 -15.10 22.09 -0.69
N ARG A 705 -15.67 22.14 -1.89
CA ARG A 705 -15.52 23.28 -2.83
C ARG A 705 -16.38 24.51 -2.45
N SER A 706 -17.53 24.32 -1.81
CA SER A 706 -18.52 25.38 -1.53
C SER A 706 -18.40 25.97 -0.12
N ASN A 707 -17.80 25.25 0.82
CA ASN A 707 -17.56 25.73 2.17
C ASN A 707 -16.07 25.62 2.51
N PRO A 708 -15.22 26.55 2.03
CA PRO A 708 -13.86 26.66 2.55
C PRO A 708 -13.98 26.99 4.05
N GLU A 709 -13.70 26.01 4.91
CA GLU A 709 -13.55 26.28 6.33
C GLU A 709 -12.59 27.47 6.50
N PRO A 710 -12.90 28.44 7.38
CA PRO A 710 -12.06 29.61 7.53
C PRO A 710 -10.66 29.15 7.94
N VAL A 711 -9.67 29.37 7.06
CA VAL A 711 -8.28 28.91 7.24
C VAL A 711 -7.78 29.42 8.59
N LYS A 712 -7.83 28.54 9.58
CA LYS A 712 -7.22 28.78 10.88
C LYS A 712 -5.70 28.74 10.66
N PRO A 713 -4.97 29.82 10.97
CA PRO A 713 -3.53 29.84 10.77
C PRO A 713 -2.85 28.69 11.54
N ALA A 714 -1.78 28.15 10.97
CA ALA A 714 -1.18 26.84 11.25
C ALA A 714 -0.53 26.64 12.65
N TRP A 715 -0.98 27.39 13.67
CA TRP A 715 -0.58 27.23 15.07
C TRP A 715 -1.64 26.53 15.94
N GLU A 716 -2.89 26.36 15.47
CA GLU A 716 -3.98 25.83 16.31
C GLU A 716 -4.16 24.30 16.24
N ASN A 717 -3.62 23.60 15.22
CA ASN A 717 -3.65 22.13 15.12
C ASN A 717 -2.34 21.52 14.59
N LYS A 718 -1.45 21.09 15.49
CA LYS A 718 -0.55 19.95 15.28
C LYS A 718 -0.42 19.15 16.59
N PRO A 719 -0.22 17.81 16.53
CA PRO A 719 -0.06 16.99 17.72
C PRO A 719 1.17 17.42 18.54
N LYS A 720 1.14 17.17 19.85
CA LYS A 720 2.23 17.44 20.80
C LYS A 720 3.45 16.53 20.56
N ARG A 721 4.09 16.63 19.40
CA ARG A 721 5.51 16.27 19.27
C ARG A 721 6.28 17.20 20.20
N LYS A 722 7.07 16.64 21.11
CA LYS A 722 8.08 17.41 21.84
C LYS A 722 9.13 17.86 20.82
N THR A 723 8.93 19.04 20.24
CA THR A 723 9.99 19.70 19.49
C THR A 723 11.12 19.96 20.47
N GLN A 724 12.18 19.15 20.43
CA GLN A 724 13.49 19.68 20.77
C GLN A 724 13.69 20.84 19.80
N SER A 725 13.58 22.07 20.32
CA SER A 725 14.08 23.23 19.60
C SER A 725 15.53 22.93 19.27
N PHE A 726 15.84 22.75 17.99
CA PHE A 726 17.22 22.72 17.53
C PHE A 726 17.74 24.16 17.61
N ASP A 727 17.98 24.59 18.84
CA ASP A 727 18.59 25.86 19.14
C ASP A 727 20.05 25.71 18.72
N ILE A 728 20.38 26.25 17.55
CA ILE A 728 21.69 26.04 16.90
C ILE A 728 22.82 26.55 17.82
N HIS A 729 22.50 27.51 18.70
CA HIS A 729 23.37 28.03 19.74
C HIS A 729 22.60 28.17 21.08
N PRO A 730 22.43 27.06 21.84
CA PRO A 730 21.69 27.08 23.11
C PRO A 730 22.43 27.86 24.20
N ASP A 731 23.73 28.08 24.00
CA ASP A 731 24.62 28.83 24.90
C ASP A 731 24.41 30.35 24.86
N ILE A 732 23.65 30.87 23.88
CA ILE A 732 23.40 32.32 23.73
C ILE A 732 22.08 32.71 24.42
N PRO A 733 22.10 33.54 25.48
CA PRO A 733 20.89 33.97 26.19
C PRO A 733 19.85 34.61 25.29
N MET A 734 18.56 34.37 25.57
CA MET A 734 17.45 35.02 24.86
C MET A 734 17.52 36.56 24.84
N ALA A 735 18.17 37.17 25.84
CA ALA A 735 18.34 38.62 25.93
C ALA A 735 19.24 39.22 24.82
N ASP A 736 20.14 38.41 24.26
CA ASP A 736 21.09 38.83 23.21
C ASP A 736 20.56 38.53 21.79
N ARG A 737 19.32 38.02 21.68
CA ARG A 737 18.67 37.70 20.40
C ARG A 737 17.79 38.87 19.95
N HIS A 738 18.25 39.61 18.96
CA HIS A 738 17.54 40.78 18.43
C HIS A 738 16.80 40.46 17.12
N THR A 739 15.50 40.72 17.08
CA THR A 739 14.67 40.61 15.87
C THR A 739 14.86 41.83 14.97
N PHE A 740 15.23 41.62 13.70
CA PHE A 740 15.39 42.70 12.73
C PHE A 740 14.04 43.18 12.17
N ASP A 741 13.79 44.48 12.20
CA ASP A 741 12.56 45.09 11.67
C ASP A 741 12.79 45.57 10.22
N LEU A 742 12.20 44.85 9.26
CA LEU A 742 12.27 45.21 7.83
C LEU A 742 11.44 46.46 7.50
N ALA A 743 10.35 46.73 8.22
CA ALA A 743 9.43 47.83 7.89
C ALA A 743 10.04 49.21 8.17
N ASN A 744 10.95 49.29 9.15
CA ASN A 744 11.71 50.50 9.45
C ASN A 744 13.10 50.56 8.76
N ASN A 745 13.45 49.58 7.92
CA ASN A 745 14.76 49.47 7.26
C ASN A 745 14.65 49.06 5.77
N GLU A 746 13.92 49.84 4.97
CA GLU A 746 13.75 49.60 3.53
C GLU A 746 15.10 49.54 2.78
N VAL A 747 15.24 48.56 1.88
CA VAL A 747 16.47 48.34 1.11
C VAL A 747 16.47 49.17 -0.17
N GLU A 748 17.24 50.26 -0.17
CA GLU A 748 17.39 51.14 -1.34
C GLU A 748 17.85 50.39 -2.62
N THR A 749 17.19 50.67 -3.74
CA THR A 749 17.55 50.16 -5.06
C THR A 749 18.87 50.79 -5.55
N VAL A 750 19.91 49.96 -5.73
CA VAL A 750 21.24 50.39 -6.19
C VAL A 750 21.68 49.71 -7.49
N GLY A 751 22.64 50.35 -8.16
CA GLY A 751 23.24 49.86 -9.40
C GLY A 751 24.00 48.54 -9.22
N LYS A 752 24.17 47.80 -10.32
CA LYS A 752 24.65 46.40 -10.34
C LYS A 752 25.93 46.13 -9.52
N LYS A 753 26.98 46.94 -9.66
CA LYS A 753 28.24 46.74 -8.90
C LYS A 753 28.11 47.01 -7.39
N GLU A 754 27.21 47.91 -6.99
CA GLU A 754 26.94 48.16 -5.57
C GLU A 754 26.06 47.06 -4.98
N ARG A 755 25.13 46.49 -5.78
CA ARG A 755 24.38 45.29 -5.42
C ARG A 755 25.29 44.08 -5.19
N PHE A 756 26.26 43.87 -6.09
CA PHE A 756 27.29 42.84 -5.95
C PHE A 756 28.06 42.98 -4.62
N ARG A 757 28.55 44.19 -4.31
CA ARG A 757 29.25 44.47 -3.05
C ARG A 757 28.39 44.20 -1.81
N ARG A 758 27.12 44.64 -1.81
CA ARG A 758 26.19 44.36 -0.71
C ARG A 758 26.01 42.85 -0.49
N ASN A 759 25.86 42.07 -1.57
CA ASN A 759 25.76 40.61 -1.48
C ASN A 759 27.04 39.97 -0.93
N ILE A 760 28.23 40.34 -1.44
CA ILE A 760 29.52 39.83 -0.95
C ILE A 760 29.76 40.18 0.52
N MET A 761 29.49 41.43 0.93
CA MET A 761 29.63 41.87 2.32
C MET A 761 28.69 41.09 3.25
N ALA A 762 27.44 40.83 2.83
CA ALA A 762 26.51 40.01 3.59
C ALA A 762 27.00 38.56 3.74
N ILE A 763 27.54 37.95 2.67
CA ILE A 763 28.06 36.58 2.70
C ILE A 763 29.32 36.47 3.59
N GLN A 764 30.28 37.38 3.43
CA GLN A 764 31.48 37.41 4.27
C GLN A 764 31.12 37.60 5.75
N LEU A 765 30.13 38.46 6.03
CA LEU A 765 29.65 38.69 7.39
C LEU A 765 28.89 37.49 7.96
N LEU A 766 28.07 36.81 7.15
CA LEU A 766 27.39 35.57 7.56
C LEU A 766 28.40 34.48 7.91
N LYS A 767 29.41 34.25 7.05
CA LYS A 767 30.49 33.30 7.31
C LYS A 767 31.26 33.66 8.57
N LYS A 768 31.59 34.94 8.77
CA LYS A 768 32.21 35.42 10.02
C LYS A 768 31.35 35.13 11.26
N CYS A 769 30.03 35.35 11.20
CA CYS A 769 29.14 35.04 12.32
C CYS A 769 29.04 33.52 12.60
N GLN A 770 29.10 32.69 11.55
CA GLN A 770 29.14 31.23 11.66
C GLN A 770 30.47 30.75 12.26
N ASP A 771 31.61 31.26 11.79
CA ASP A 771 32.96 30.97 12.32
C ASP A 771 33.12 31.43 13.78
N GLU A 772 32.54 32.58 14.14
CA GLU A 772 32.50 33.12 15.51
C GLU A 772 31.37 32.50 16.37
N ASN A 773 30.59 31.56 15.81
CA ASN A 773 29.50 30.81 16.47
C ASN A 773 28.54 31.73 17.26
N ARG A 774 28.10 32.82 16.63
CA ARG A 774 27.27 33.87 17.25
C ARG A 774 26.25 34.47 16.29
N PHE A 775 25.21 35.10 16.85
CA PHE A 775 24.29 35.92 16.07
C PHE A 775 24.94 37.25 15.62
N ALA A 776 24.41 37.79 14.52
CA ALA A 776 24.74 39.13 14.04
C ALA A 776 24.19 40.20 15.00
N THR A 777 25.03 41.16 15.36
CA THR A 777 24.63 42.37 16.11
C THR A 777 23.66 43.24 15.30
N PRO A 778 22.90 44.17 15.91
CA PRO A 778 21.94 45.01 15.16
C PRO A 778 22.54 45.76 13.96
N ASP A 779 23.79 46.25 14.08
CA ASP A 779 24.50 46.90 12.97
C ASP A 779 24.90 45.91 11.86
N GLU A 780 25.24 44.67 12.23
CA GLU A 780 25.55 43.58 11.29
C GLU A 780 24.28 43.05 10.59
N GLN A 781 23.13 43.03 11.28
CA GLN A 781 21.83 42.71 10.69
C GLN A 781 21.44 43.70 9.58
N LEU A 782 21.79 44.99 9.73
CA LEU A 782 21.62 46.04 8.70
C LEU A 782 22.54 45.86 7.46
N ILE A 783 23.53 44.97 7.54
CA ILE A 783 24.37 44.57 6.40
C ILE A 783 23.78 43.32 5.75
N LEU A 784 23.37 42.33 6.56
CA LEU A 784 22.71 41.11 6.07
C LEU A 784 21.39 41.40 5.34
N SER A 785 20.58 42.33 5.83
CA SER A 785 19.29 42.72 5.21
C SER A 785 19.43 43.33 3.81
N LYS A 786 20.63 43.76 3.41
CA LYS A 786 20.92 44.34 2.09
C LYS A 786 21.25 43.31 1.01
N TYR A 787 21.25 42.01 1.34
CA TYR A 787 21.36 40.93 0.37
C TYR A 787 20.07 40.82 -0.47
N VAL A 788 20.19 40.87 -1.79
CA VAL A 788 19.03 40.89 -2.71
C VAL A 788 19.12 39.85 -3.84
N GLY A 789 19.96 38.82 -3.66
CA GLY A 789 20.13 37.72 -4.61
C GLY A 789 20.85 38.10 -5.91
N TRP A 790 21.00 37.12 -6.82
CA TRP A 790 21.91 37.18 -7.96
C TRP A 790 21.25 37.47 -9.31
N GLY A 791 19.93 37.28 -9.47
CA GLY A 791 19.22 37.45 -10.76
C GLY A 791 19.32 38.84 -11.42
N GLY A 792 19.67 39.89 -10.66
CA GLY A 792 19.94 41.22 -11.21
C GLY A 792 21.38 41.45 -11.69
N ILE A 793 22.29 40.49 -11.47
CA ILE A 793 23.74 40.60 -11.69
C ILE A 793 24.38 39.31 -12.26
N PRO A 794 23.82 38.66 -13.31
CA PRO A 794 24.44 37.50 -13.94
C PRO A 794 25.85 37.78 -14.48
N GLU A 795 26.17 39.05 -14.80
CA GLU A 795 27.50 39.45 -15.28
C GLU A 795 28.65 39.19 -14.28
N ALA A 796 28.35 38.98 -13.00
CA ALA A 796 29.33 38.61 -11.99
C ALA A 796 29.84 37.16 -12.11
N PHE A 797 29.16 36.32 -12.90
CA PHE A 797 29.51 34.90 -13.11
C PHE A 797 30.15 34.66 -14.50
N ASP A 798 30.34 35.70 -15.32
CA ASP A 798 30.95 35.59 -16.65
C ASP A 798 32.44 35.89 -16.62
N GLU A 799 33.25 34.82 -16.70
CA GLU A 799 34.71 34.88 -16.76
C GLU A 799 35.25 35.70 -17.95
N ASN A 800 34.49 35.76 -19.05
CA ASN A 800 34.89 36.47 -20.27
C ASN A 800 34.59 37.98 -20.22
N ASN A 801 33.86 38.45 -19.20
CA ASN A 801 33.47 39.84 -19.08
C ASN A 801 34.56 40.69 -18.42
N SER A 802 35.42 41.28 -19.23
CA SER A 802 36.53 42.14 -18.77
C SER A 802 36.10 43.33 -17.90
N SER A 803 34.81 43.72 -17.92
CA SER A 803 34.29 44.80 -17.06
C SER A 803 33.86 44.32 -15.66
N TRP A 804 33.80 43.01 -15.43
CA TRP A 804 33.45 42.33 -14.17
C TRP A 804 34.51 41.35 -13.66
N ALA A 805 35.67 41.25 -14.33
CA ALA A 805 36.73 40.30 -13.99
C ALA A 805 37.23 40.37 -12.53
N THR A 806 37.23 41.57 -11.92
CA THR A 806 37.56 41.74 -10.50
C THR A 806 36.49 41.14 -9.59
N GLU A 807 35.22 41.44 -9.88
CA GLU A 807 34.07 40.92 -9.14
C GLU A 807 33.91 39.40 -9.30
N TYR A 808 34.17 38.84 -10.49
CA TYR A 808 34.19 37.40 -10.74
C TYR A 808 35.25 36.68 -9.88
N LEU A 809 36.45 37.25 -9.77
CA LEU A 809 37.52 36.71 -8.94
C LEU A 809 37.21 36.82 -7.44
N GLU A 810 36.58 37.91 -7.00
CA GLU A 810 36.13 38.09 -5.62
C GLU A 810 35.03 37.08 -5.26
N LEU A 811 34.07 36.83 -6.17
CA LEU A 811 32.98 35.87 -5.97
C LEU A 811 33.48 34.42 -5.88
N SER A 812 34.34 34.02 -6.81
CA SER A 812 34.91 32.65 -6.88
C SER A 812 35.92 32.34 -5.78
N THR A 813 36.42 33.35 -5.05
CA THR A 813 37.28 33.16 -3.87
C THR A 813 36.55 33.21 -2.54
N VAL A 814 35.40 33.89 -2.46
CA VAL A 814 34.55 33.97 -1.25
C VAL A 814 33.62 32.77 -1.09
N LEU A 815 33.21 32.13 -2.19
CA LEU A 815 32.31 30.98 -2.21
C LEU A 815 33.05 29.65 -2.41
N SER A 816 32.53 28.57 -1.81
CA SER A 816 32.92 27.21 -2.20
C SER A 816 32.37 26.86 -3.58
N PRO A 817 32.87 25.80 -4.26
CA PRO A 817 32.34 25.38 -5.56
C PRO A 817 30.81 25.14 -5.55
N ASP A 818 30.29 24.51 -4.50
CA ASP A 818 28.85 24.19 -4.38
C ASP A 818 27.99 25.41 -4.01
N GLU A 819 28.54 26.37 -3.28
CA GLU A 819 27.89 27.66 -3.05
C GLU A 819 27.88 28.50 -4.34
N TYR A 820 28.97 28.49 -5.09
CA TYR A 820 29.12 29.21 -6.35
C TYR A 820 28.13 28.69 -7.42
N ASN A 821 28.01 27.36 -7.56
CA ASN A 821 27.06 26.75 -8.48
C ASN A 821 25.61 27.11 -8.13
N ARG A 822 25.20 26.97 -6.87
CA ARG A 822 23.85 27.38 -6.41
C ARG A 822 23.58 28.88 -6.58
N ALA A 823 24.59 29.72 -6.32
CA ALA A 823 24.49 31.17 -6.57
C ALA A 823 24.31 31.47 -8.06
N ARG A 824 25.03 30.76 -8.95
CA ARG A 824 24.93 30.89 -10.41
C ARG A 824 23.57 30.44 -10.93
N GLU A 825 23.05 29.30 -10.48
CA GLU A 825 21.73 28.79 -10.85
C GLU A 825 20.61 29.76 -10.47
N SER A 826 20.71 30.41 -9.30
CA SER A 826 19.74 31.43 -8.87
C SER A 826 19.66 32.67 -9.78
N THR A 827 20.60 32.85 -10.73
CA THR A 827 20.50 33.92 -11.73
C THR A 827 19.40 33.69 -12.77
N LEU A 828 18.99 32.44 -13.00
CA LEU A 828 17.97 32.06 -13.98
C LEU A 828 16.54 32.11 -13.44
N THR A 829 16.37 32.08 -12.11
CA THR A 829 15.07 31.92 -11.44
C THR A 829 14.64 33.14 -10.62
N ALA A 830 15.55 34.00 -10.20
CA ALA A 830 15.25 35.14 -9.31
C ALA A 830 14.92 36.45 -10.05
N PHE A 831 13.70 36.57 -10.60
CA PHE A 831 13.20 37.83 -11.17
C PHE A 831 12.58 38.74 -10.11
N TYR A 832 13.17 39.92 -9.90
CA TYR A 832 12.66 40.92 -8.95
C TYR A 832 11.71 41.92 -9.63
N THR A 833 10.42 41.85 -9.30
CA THR A 833 9.42 42.84 -9.74
C THR A 833 9.67 44.19 -9.04
N PRO A 834 9.89 45.30 -9.78
CA PRO A 834 10.21 46.59 -9.16
C PRO A 834 9.10 47.11 -8.22
N PRO A 835 9.42 47.76 -7.09
CA PRO A 835 8.43 48.29 -6.14
C PRO A 835 7.41 49.25 -6.77
N GLU A 836 7.79 49.94 -7.85
CA GLU A 836 6.93 50.82 -8.63
C GLU A 836 5.86 50.04 -9.40
N VAL A 837 6.21 48.85 -9.91
CA VAL A 837 5.28 47.94 -10.59
C VAL A 837 4.35 47.30 -9.56
N VAL A 838 4.88 46.82 -8.44
CA VAL A 838 4.10 46.25 -7.33
C VAL A 838 3.11 47.28 -6.77
N SER A 839 3.58 48.50 -6.47
CA SER A 839 2.74 49.61 -6.01
C SER A 839 1.71 50.06 -7.06
N GLY A 840 2.04 49.96 -8.35
CA GLY A 840 1.12 50.22 -9.46
C GLY A 840 -0.02 49.19 -9.52
N ILE A 841 0.31 47.91 -9.34
CA ILE A 841 -0.67 46.81 -9.28
C ILE A 841 -1.58 46.99 -8.07
N TYR A 842 -1.04 47.19 -6.86
CA TYR A 842 -1.86 47.41 -5.66
C TYR A 842 -2.78 48.63 -5.79
N LYS A 843 -2.32 49.75 -6.35
CA LYS A 843 -3.19 50.91 -6.63
C LYS A 843 -4.27 50.63 -7.67
N ALA A 844 -3.99 49.79 -8.67
CA ALA A 844 -5.00 49.39 -9.65
C ALA A 844 -6.06 48.49 -9.01
N MET A 845 -5.66 47.54 -8.15
CA MET A 845 -6.58 46.68 -7.40
C MET A 845 -7.43 47.48 -6.41
N GLU A 846 -6.84 48.44 -5.69
CA GLU A 846 -7.55 49.37 -4.78
C GLU A 846 -8.59 50.22 -5.54
N GLN A 847 -8.27 50.67 -6.75
CA GLN A 847 -9.22 51.38 -7.65
C GLN A 847 -10.31 50.47 -8.22
N MET A 848 -10.06 49.16 -8.33
CA MET A 848 -11.05 48.15 -8.71
C MET A 848 -11.94 47.70 -7.55
N GLY A 849 -11.75 48.24 -6.34
CA GLY A 849 -12.60 48.00 -5.17
C GLY A 849 -12.15 46.83 -4.28
N PHE A 850 -11.01 46.21 -4.56
CA PHE A 850 -10.37 45.26 -3.65
C PHE A 850 -9.67 46.04 -2.53
N ARG A 851 -9.80 45.59 -1.28
CA ARG A 851 -9.20 46.18 -0.08
C ARG A 851 -8.44 45.13 0.70
#